data_AF-A0A1Z8MJ63-F1
#
_entry.id   AF-A0A1Z8MJ63-F1
#
_cell.length_a   1.000
_cell.length_b   1.000
_cell.length_c   1.000
_cell.angle_alpha   90.00
_cell.angle_beta   90.00
_cell.angle_gamma   90.00
#
_symmetry.space_group_name_H-M   'P 1'
#
loop_
_entity.id
_entity.type
_entity.pdbx_description
1 polymer ?
#
loop_
_entity_poly.entity_id
_entity_poly.type
_entity_poly.pdbx_seq_one_letter_code
_entity_poly.pdbx_strand_id
1 'polypeptide(L)'
;MGRSLSQRKSKQNTASQTKPDRTERSSGREADAKATSQRWWFSVPTDLGDADRPLSGRWPGFIWLLLISAFALLLRLANVYQTSALPTVVSPLGDSRGYLQWADQIVGGNWCGTEPFYQAPAYPYFLALLKAVFGDSVAAIRVCQSLLGSAAVLLIGLATRRLFGIRYGIAAGLALALYPPAIFYDGLIQKAALASFLLCALLYLISLANVGRWQVMAATACGACLGLLCLTRENALIWSPVLVLWFLWSSGSEQQSPAVTDDVQTTNGKSWIPDRRSLQKGLAFVAGLIVVFLPVVVRNGLLGGVWSPTTFQAGSNFYIGNHAHATGVYQPLISGRETPLYERSDAIQLAEQNTGRELTAAEVSQFWFDKAFAEIGEAPGRWVRLLATKSLMVINDFEVPDVDSYQLFSQFSVALMVLSPIWSFGWLFALAWIGMLTTVGRWRSLWWYYLLHLAMLAAIVGFFLLGRYRQPLAVLLMPIAAVGVITLVDAIGDRRWRPLITASLILVASVLVGKLPVYDRQAMQASAWMNAGIAAGRQQDYPQSIRYFKTALQMDADLPEAHFNLGRALQLSGRPDLALQSYHRSLLLNPDLIDAYVPLAQVLEQMGQVADAMDVYEEALRVNPVDARAAAALSRLNATLAAP
;
A
#
# COMPACT_ATOMS: atom_id res chain seq x y z
N MET A 1 -34.40 86.99 -11.26
CA MET A 1 -34.73 87.24 -9.84
C MET A 1 -34.19 86.07 -9.03
N GLY A 2 -33.22 86.11 -8.11
CA GLY A 2 -32.12 87.04 -7.79
C GLY A 2 -30.84 86.17 -7.63
N ARG A 3 -29.61 86.57 -7.99
CA ARG A 3 -28.68 87.55 -7.34
C ARG A 3 -28.67 87.39 -5.81
N SER A 4 -27.56 87.29 -5.08
CA SER A 4 -26.12 87.47 -5.29
C SER A 4 -25.48 87.30 -3.88
N LEU A 5 -24.21 86.95 -3.67
CA LEU A 5 -23.11 87.93 -3.52
C LEU A 5 -21.82 87.20 -3.12
N SER A 6 -20.74 87.59 -3.79
CA SER A 6 -19.36 87.49 -3.34
C SER A 6 -18.91 88.82 -2.72
N GLN A 7 -18.05 88.78 -1.69
CA GLN A 7 -16.87 89.63 -1.39
C GLN A 7 -16.68 89.66 0.15
N ARG A 8 -15.53 89.48 0.82
CA ARG A 8 -14.05 89.63 0.67
C ARG A 8 -13.55 90.53 1.82
N LYS A 9 -12.33 90.23 2.31
CA LYS A 9 -11.42 90.97 3.25
C LYS A 9 -11.66 90.77 4.75
N SER A 10 -10.69 90.83 5.67
CA SER A 10 -9.23 90.61 5.75
C SER A 10 -8.82 90.97 7.20
N LYS A 11 -7.89 90.24 7.85
CA LYS A 11 -6.89 90.66 8.88
C LYS A 11 -6.33 89.41 9.60
N GLN A 12 -5.07 89.02 9.38
CA GLN A 12 -3.82 89.38 10.09
C GLN A 12 -3.62 88.75 11.49
N ASN A 13 -2.72 87.75 11.52
CA ASN A 13 -1.72 87.34 12.52
C ASN A 13 -1.96 87.51 14.03
N THR A 14 -1.84 86.39 14.77
CA THR A 14 -0.81 86.20 15.81
C THR A 14 -0.47 84.71 15.96
N ALA A 15 0.81 84.44 16.21
CA ALA A 15 1.45 83.15 16.22
C ALA A 15 1.18 82.32 17.48
N SER A 16 1.11 80.99 17.34
CA SER A 16 1.76 80.07 18.28
C SER A 16 2.23 78.81 17.53
N GLN A 17 3.49 78.48 17.74
CA GLN A 17 4.17 77.30 17.22
C GLN A 17 3.70 76.06 17.98
N THR A 18 3.30 75.01 17.28
CA THR A 18 3.35 73.64 17.81
C THR A 18 3.98 72.72 16.77
N LYS A 19 5.09 72.09 17.17
CA LYS A 19 5.80 71.03 16.45
C LYS A 19 4.83 69.86 16.19
N PRO A 20 4.93 69.14 15.06
CA PRO A 20 4.24 67.88 14.90
C PRO A 20 4.89 66.82 15.80
N ASP A 21 4.07 66.18 16.61
CA ASP A 21 4.46 65.11 17.53
C ASP A 21 5.01 63.91 16.76
N ARG A 22 6.13 63.37 17.23
CA ARG A 22 7.00 62.42 16.52
C ARG A 22 6.76 60.99 16.99
N THR A 23 5.55 60.69 17.46
CA THR A 23 5.20 59.48 18.23
C THR A 23 4.27 58.50 17.49
N GLU A 24 3.76 58.83 16.31
CA GLU A 24 2.89 57.90 15.53
C GLU A 24 3.63 57.06 14.47
N ARG A 25 4.96 57.20 14.32
CA ARG A 25 5.75 56.39 13.36
C ARG A 25 6.53 55.23 13.98
N SER A 26 6.57 55.09 15.31
CA SER A 26 7.28 53.98 15.97
C SER A 26 6.36 52.81 16.36
N SER A 27 5.06 53.04 16.62
CA SER A 27 4.13 51.98 17.00
C SER A 27 3.77 51.03 15.86
N GLY A 28 3.72 51.53 14.61
CA GLY A 28 3.50 50.71 13.42
C GLY A 28 4.69 49.80 13.08
N ARG A 29 5.93 50.25 13.32
CA ARG A 29 7.14 49.44 13.07
C ARG A 29 7.39 48.39 14.15
N GLU A 30 7.01 48.63 15.41
CA GLU A 30 7.11 47.62 16.47
C GLU A 30 5.98 46.57 16.42
N ALA A 31 4.78 46.94 15.96
CA ALA A 31 3.68 45.99 15.73
C ALA A 31 3.99 45.06 14.54
N ASP A 32 4.53 45.59 13.43
CA ASP A 32 5.00 44.78 12.31
C ASP A 32 6.21 43.91 12.68
N ALA A 33 7.15 44.43 13.48
CA ALA A 33 8.33 43.67 13.94
C ALA A 33 7.96 42.51 14.88
N LYS A 34 6.97 42.67 15.76
CA LYS A 34 6.45 41.61 16.63
C LYS A 34 5.57 40.59 15.90
N ALA A 35 4.89 40.97 14.82
CA ALA A 35 4.17 40.02 13.95
C ALA A 35 5.12 39.18 13.08
N THR A 36 6.32 39.69 12.76
CA THR A 36 7.35 38.95 12.02
C THR A 36 8.19 37.99 12.87
N SER A 37 8.20 38.10 14.19
CA SER A 37 9.11 37.30 15.05
C SER A 37 8.56 35.91 15.44
N GLN A 38 7.31 35.59 15.11
CA GLN A 38 6.71 34.25 15.29
C GLN A 38 6.44 33.52 13.96
N ARG A 39 7.06 33.96 12.87
CA ARG A 39 6.99 33.25 11.59
C ARG A 39 7.93 32.05 11.61
N TRP A 40 7.38 30.88 11.95
CA TRP A 40 8.02 29.57 11.72
C TRP A 40 8.59 29.54 10.29
N TRP A 41 9.67 28.78 10.09
CA TRP A 41 10.48 28.79 8.85
C TRP A 41 9.66 28.45 7.59
N PHE A 42 8.47 27.86 7.77
CA PHE A 42 7.47 27.48 6.77
C PHE A 42 6.16 28.30 6.82
N SER A 43 6.13 29.45 7.50
CA SER A 43 4.94 30.31 7.53
C SER A 43 4.72 30.96 6.17
N VAL A 44 4.06 30.19 5.30
CA VAL A 44 3.24 30.70 4.21
C VAL A 44 2.14 31.57 4.86
N PRO A 45 1.67 32.65 4.21
CA PRO A 45 0.53 33.41 4.72
C PRO A 45 -0.57 32.47 5.17
N THR A 46 -1.20 32.79 6.30
CA THR A 46 -2.35 32.08 6.88
C THR A 46 -3.49 31.87 5.87
N ASP A 47 -3.48 32.64 4.77
CA ASP A 47 -4.30 32.46 3.59
C ASP A 47 -3.71 31.43 2.61
N LEU A 48 -3.78 30.15 2.98
CA LEU A 48 -4.04 29.10 1.98
C LEU A 48 -5.47 29.22 1.39
N GLY A 49 -6.25 30.19 1.88
CA GLY A 49 -7.61 30.55 1.47
C GLY A 49 -7.73 31.48 0.25
N ASP A 50 -6.68 32.22 -0.13
CA ASP A 50 -6.70 33.11 -1.31
C ASP A 50 -6.13 32.45 -2.58
N ALA A 51 -6.20 31.11 -2.66
CA ALA A 51 -5.99 30.37 -3.91
C ALA A 51 -7.21 30.43 -4.86
N ASP A 52 -8.25 31.16 -4.50
CA ASP A 52 -9.37 31.56 -5.36
C ASP A 52 -8.96 32.76 -6.25
N ARG A 53 -7.86 32.61 -7.01
CA ARG A 53 -7.95 33.13 -8.38
C ARG A 53 -8.84 32.14 -9.10
N PRO A 54 -10.13 32.44 -9.35
CA PRO A 54 -10.90 31.60 -10.24
C PRO A 54 -10.09 31.48 -11.52
N LEU A 55 -9.79 30.27 -11.96
CA LEU A 55 -9.72 30.03 -13.39
C LEU A 55 -11.08 30.53 -13.88
N SER A 56 -11.11 31.73 -14.44
CA SER A 56 -12.33 32.50 -14.69
C SER A 56 -13.24 31.71 -15.62
N GLY A 57 -14.30 31.11 -15.07
CA GLY A 57 -15.30 30.37 -15.84
C GLY A 57 -16.12 29.44 -14.95
N ARG A 58 -17.40 29.29 -15.26
CA ARG A 58 -18.30 28.31 -14.61
C ARG A 58 -17.82 26.84 -14.74
N TRP A 59 -16.78 26.58 -15.55
CA TRP A 59 -16.18 25.26 -15.80
C TRP A 59 -14.64 25.28 -16.00
N PRO A 60 -13.79 25.15 -14.94
CA PRO A 60 -12.34 25.03 -15.17
C PRO A 60 -11.66 23.85 -14.47
N GLY A 61 -11.81 23.66 -13.17
CA GLY A 61 -10.98 22.69 -12.42
C GLY A 61 -11.41 21.21 -12.53
N PHE A 62 -12.71 20.97 -12.63
CA PHE A 62 -13.24 19.60 -12.68
C PHE A 62 -12.93 18.88 -13.99
N ILE A 63 -12.96 19.62 -15.12
CA ILE A 63 -12.61 19.08 -16.44
C ILE A 63 -11.16 18.60 -16.45
N TRP A 64 -10.22 19.36 -15.86
CA TRP A 64 -8.83 18.90 -15.72
C TRP A 64 -8.74 17.59 -14.96
N LEU A 65 -9.47 17.41 -13.87
CA LEU A 65 -9.47 16.15 -13.13
C LEU A 65 -10.05 14.98 -13.94
N LEU A 66 -11.08 15.22 -14.76
CA LEU A 66 -11.60 14.22 -15.69
C LEU A 66 -10.58 13.87 -16.79
N LEU A 67 -9.91 14.87 -17.37
CA LEU A 67 -8.87 14.65 -18.38
C LEU A 67 -7.68 13.87 -17.80
N ILE A 68 -7.26 14.20 -16.57
CA ILE A 68 -6.21 13.47 -15.86
C ILE A 68 -6.64 12.02 -15.58
N SER A 69 -7.89 11.81 -15.16
CA SER A 69 -8.45 10.47 -14.93
C SER A 69 -8.54 9.66 -16.24
N ALA A 70 -8.96 10.27 -17.35
CA ALA A 70 -8.97 9.65 -18.68
C ALA A 70 -7.55 9.31 -19.17
N PHE A 71 -6.59 10.21 -18.99
CA PHE A 71 -5.18 9.95 -19.30
C PHE A 71 -4.61 8.83 -18.42
N ALA A 72 -4.94 8.81 -17.13
CA ALA A 72 -4.55 7.76 -16.20
C ALA A 72 -5.10 6.39 -16.63
N LEU A 73 -6.31 6.34 -17.20
CA LEU A 73 -6.88 5.12 -17.77
C LEU A 73 -6.08 4.67 -19.00
N LEU A 74 -5.77 5.58 -19.93
CA LEU A 74 -4.98 5.24 -21.12
C LEU A 74 -3.61 4.63 -20.76
N LEU A 75 -2.92 5.21 -19.78
CA LEU A 75 -1.66 4.66 -19.28
C LEU A 75 -1.82 3.25 -18.70
N ARG A 76 -2.89 3.01 -17.93
CA ARG A 76 -3.17 1.70 -17.33
C ARG A 76 -3.55 0.66 -18.39
N LEU A 77 -4.36 1.03 -19.38
CA LEU A 77 -4.72 0.15 -20.49
C LEU A 77 -3.50 -0.21 -21.34
N ALA A 78 -2.64 0.77 -21.64
CA ALA A 78 -1.37 0.51 -22.32
C ALA A 78 -0.48 -0.44 -21.52
N ASN A 79 -0.37 -0.24 -20.20
CA ASN A 79 0.36 -1.14 -19.30
C ASN A 79 -0.23 -2.56 -19.33
N VAL A 80 -1.56 -2.71 -19.23
CA VAL A 80 -2.24 -4.01 -19.27
C VAL A 80 -1.97 -4.74 -20.59
N TYR A 81 -2.04 -4.02 -21.71
CA TYR A 81 -1.75 -4.56 -23.04
C TYR A 81 -0.28 -4.99 -23.17
N GLN A 82 0.66 -4.13 -22.81
CA GLN A 82 2.10 -4.40 -22.94
C GLN A 82 2.59 -5.57 -22.07
N THR A 83 1.90 -5.82 -20.95
CA THR A 83 2.26 -6.89 -20.00
C THR A 83 1.37 -8.12 -20.12
N SER A 84 0.49 -8.19 -21.12
CA SER A 84 -0.47 -9.31 -21.26
C SER A 84 0.18 -10.65 -21.58
N ALA A 85 1.36 -10.63 -22.22
CA ALA A 85 2.11 -11.82 -22.60
C ALA A 85 3.09 -12.29 -21.51
N LEU A 86 3.16 -11.59 -20.37
CA LEU A 86 4.08 -11.97 -19.31
C LEU A 86 3.65 -13.31 -18.70
N PRO A 87 4.57 -14.27 -18.49
CA PRO A 87 4.17 -15.61 -18.06
C PRO A 87 3.37 -15.65 -16.75
N THR A 88 3.72 -14.81 -15.77
CA THR A 88 3.00 -14.74 -14.48
C THR A 88 1.60 -14.14 -14.60
N VAL A 89 1.32 -13.39 -15.67
CA VAL A 89 -0.03 -12.88 -15.98
C VAL A 89 -0.87 -13.96 -16.66
N VAL A 90 -0.27 -14.72 -17.58
CA VAL A 90 -0.95 -15.80 -18.31
C VAL A 90 -1.20 -17.02 -17.42
N SER A 91 -0.22 -17.37 -16.59
CA SER A 91 -0.30 -18.44 -15.59
C SER A 91 -0.07 -17.87 -14.18
N PRO A 92 -1.14 -17.34 -13.55
CA PRO A 92 -1.08 -16.75 -12.21
C PRO A 92 -0.39 -17.66 -11.17
N LEU A 93 0.40 -17.03 -10.30
CA LEU A 93 1.14 -17.66 -9.21
C LEU A 93 0.79 -17.00 -7.86
N GLY A 94 1.08 -17.70 -6.76
CA GLY A 94 0.82 -17.27 -5.38
C GLY A 94 -0.56 -16.65 -5.16
N ASP A 95 -0.60 -15.43 -4.60
CA ASP A 95 -1.82 -14.71 -4.24
C ASP A 95 -2.82 -14.60 -5.40
N SER A 96 -2.36 -14.19 -6.58
CA SER A 96 -3.23 -13.99 -7.75
C SER A 96 -3.98 -15.27 -8.14
N ARG A 97 -3.30 -16.41 -8.11
CA ARG A 97 -3.90 -17.74 -8.34
C ARG A 97 -4.89 -18.09 -7.22
N GLY A 98 -4.51 -17.85 -5.96
CA GLY A 98 -5.37 -18.11 -4.81
C GLY A 98 -6.69 -17.32 -4.88
N TYR A 99 -6.63 -16.03 -5.23
CA TYR A 99 -7.83 -15.20 -5.37
C TYR A 99 -8.73 -15.64 -6.53
N LEU A 100 -8.15 -16.03 -7.67
CA LEU A 100 -8.93 -16.56 -8.80
C LEU A 100 -9.60 -17.88 -8.45
N GLN A 101 -8.89 -18.80 -7.80
CA GLN A 101 -9.47 -20.09 -7.37
C GLN A 101 -10.59 -19.90 -6.34
N TRP A 102 -10.43 -18.96 -5.41
CA TRP A 102 -11.49 -18.63 -4.47
C TRP A 102 -12.70 -18.00 -5.18
N ALA A 103 -12.47 -17.11 -6.15
CA ALA A 103 -13.54 -16.58 -6.99
C ALA A 103 -14.27 -17.69 -7.78
N ASP A 104 -13.56 -18.70 -8.28
CA ASP A 104 -14.14 -19.87 -8.96
C ASP A 104 -15.06 -20.67 -8.04
N GLN A 105 -14.66 -20.87 -6.79
CA GLN A 105 -15.51 -21.53 -5.79
C GLN A 105 -16.80 -20.74 -5.54
N ILE A 106 -16.72 -19.41 -5.46
CA ILE A 106 -17.88 -18.54 -5.25
C ILE A 106 -18.83 -18.61 -6.45
N VAL A 107 -18.31 -18.49 -7.68
CA VAL A 107 -19.10 -18.60 -8.92
C VAL A 107 -19.71 -20.00 -9.07
N GLY A 108 -18.99 -21.04 -8.66
CA GLY A 108 -19.44 -22.43 -8.63
C GLY A 108 -20.51 -22.75 -7.58
N GLY A 109 -21.01 -21.75 -6.85
CA GLY A 109 -22.10 -21.90 -5.88
C GLY A 109 -21.65 -22.04 -4.42
N ASN A 110 -20.35 -22.20 -4.16
CA ASN A 110 -19.80 -22.20 -2.80
C ASN A 110 -19.54 -20.78 -2.28
N TRP A 111 -20.54 -19.91 -2.41
CA TRP A 111 -20.41 -18.50 -2.03
C TRP A 111 -20.34 -18.30 -0.52
N CYS A 112 -20.82 -19.25 0.29
CA CYS A 112 -20.75 -19.17 1.75
C CYS A 112 -19.47 -19.81 2.30
N GLY A 113 -18.82 -20.75 1.60
CA GLY A 113 -17.65 -21.48 2.11
C GLY A 113 -17.97 -22.37 3.31
N THR A 114 -16.93 -23.05 3.82
CA THR A 114 -17.06 -24.04 4.92
C THR A 114 -16.35 -23.64 6.21
N GLU A 115 -15.45 -22.66 6.14
CA GLU A 115 -14.60 -22.26 7.26
C GLU A 115 -14.64 -20.74 7.49
N PRO A 116 -14.29 -20.26 8.71
CA PRO A 116 -14.06 -18.85 8.96
C PRO A 116 -13.03 -18.26 8.01
N PHE A 117 -13.17 -16.98 7.69
CA PHE A 117 -12.23 -16.32 6.81
C PHE A 117 -10.86 -16.19 7.46
N TYR A 118 -9.86 -16.79 6.82
CA TYR A 118 -8.44 -16.61 7.16
C TYR A 118 -7.87 -15.33 6.55
N GLN A 119 -8.32 -14.96 5.34
CA GLN A 119 -7.93 -13.73 4.63
C GLN A 119 -9.14 -12.84 4.32
N ALA A 120 -8.89 -11.54 4.12
CA ALA A 120 -9.89 -10.55 3.72
C ALA A 120 -10.74 -11.00 2.50
N PRO A 121 -12.07 -11.13 2.64
CA PRO A 121 -12.91 -11.74 1.62
C PRO A 121 -13.31 -10.82 0.47
N ALA A 122 -13.33 -9.48 0.64
CA ALA A 122 -13.99 -8.58 -0.31
C ALA A 122 -13.42 -8.66 -1.73
N TYR A 123 -12.12 -8.89 -1.87
CA TYR A 123 -11.49 -8.99 -3.18
C TYR A 123 -11.85 -10.27 -3.96
N PRO A 124 -11.81 -11.48 -3.35
CA PRO A 124 -12.39 -12.69 -3.95
C PRO A 124 -13.85 -12.55 -4.41
N TYR A 125 -14.73 -11.94 -3.59
CA TYR A 125 -16.12 -11.70 -4.00
C TYR A 125 -16.22 -10.69 -5.15
N PHE A 126 -15.37 -9.65 -5.14
CA PHE A 126 -15.25 -8.71 -6.26
C PHE A 126 -14.81 -9.43 -7.55
N LEU A 127 -13.81 -10.31 -7.47
CA LEU A 127 -13.38 -11.11 -8.62
C LEU A 127 -14.49 -12.06 -9.08
N ALA A 128 -15.22 -12.70 -8.16
CA ALA A 128 -16.34 -13.58 -8.51
C ALA A 128 -17.42 -12.82 -9.29
N LEU A 129 -17.73 -11.57 -8.90
CA LEU A 129 -18.64 -10.72 -9.66
C LEU A 129 -18.10 -10.41 -11.06
N LEU A 130 -16.82 -10.09 -11.21
CA LEU A 130 -16.21 -9.86 -12.52
C LEU A 130 -16.23 -11.12 -13.38
N LYS A 131 -15.93 -12.29 -12.81
CA LYS A 131 -15.95 -13.58 -13.50
C LYS A 131 -17.37 -13.98 -13.92
N ALA A 132 -18.38 -13.68 -13.12
CA ALA A 132 -19.78 -13.90 -13.49
C ALA A 132 -20.20 -13.08 -14.73
N VAL A 133 -19.57 -11.92 -14.96
CA VAL A 133 -19.88 -11.05 -16.11
C VAL A 133 -18.98 -11.32 -17.33
N PHE A 134 -17.68 -11.53 -17.10
CA PHE A 134 -16.66 -11.58 -18.16
C PHE A 134 -16.02 -12.97 -18.35
N GLY A 135 -16.45 -13.98 -17.59
CA GLY A 135 -15.85 -15.32 -17.57
C GLY A 135 -14.43 -15.32 -17.03
N ASP A 136 -13.61 -16.26 -17.51
CA ASP A 136 -12.21 -16.44 -17.10
C ASP A 136 -11.22 -15.45 -17.74
N SER A 137 -11.72 -14.37 -18.35
CA SER A 137 -10.88 -13.39 -19.05
C SER A 137 -10.04 -12.57 -18.06
N VAL A 138 -8.78 -12.99 -17.88
CA VAL A 138 -7.75 -12.26 -17.12
C VAL A 138 -7.59 -10.82 -17.64
N ALA A 139 -7.64 -10.62 -18.96
CA ALA A 139 -7.54 -9.31 -19.56
C ALA A 139 -8.71 -8.40 -19.15
N ALA A 140 -9.94 -8.90 -19.17
CA ALA A 140 -11.12 -8.13 -18.77
C ALA A 140 -11.06 -7.72 -17.30
N ILE A 141 -10.66 -8.64 -16.42
CA ILE A 141 -10.47 -8.35 -14.98
C ILE A 141 -9.46 -7.20 -14.79
N ARG A 142 -8.31 -7.26 -15.48
CA ARG A 142 -7.26 -6.23 -15.40
C ARG A 142 -7.74 -4.88 -15.95
N VAL A 143 -8.57 -4.86 -16.99
CA VAL A 143 -9.22 -3.65 -17.51
C VAL A 143 -10.18 -3.05 -16.48
N CYS A 144 -11.01 -3.86 -15.83
CA CYS A 144 -11.91 -3.40 -14.77
C CYS A 144 -11.15 -2.77 -13.59
N GLN A 145 -10.03 -3.36 -13.18
CA GLN A 145 -9.18 -2.79 -12.14
C GLN A 145 -8.50 -1.49 -12.59
N SER A 146 -8.12 -1.38 -13.87
CA SER A 146 -7.60 -0.15 -14.46
C SER A 146 -8.62 1.00 -14.42
N LEU A 147 -9.91 0.67 -14.62
CA LEU A 147 -11.01 1.63 -14.44
C LEU A 147 -11.14 2.09 -12.98
N LEU A 148 -11.01 1.17 -12.01
CA LEU A 148 -11.00 1.53 -10.59
C LEU A 148 -9.81 2.44 -10.24
N GLY A 149 -8.61 2.14 -10.75
CA GLY A 149 -7.42 2.96 -10.57
C GLY A 149 -7.59 4.38 -11.15
N SER A 150 -8.19 4.49 -12.34
CA SER A 150 -8.52 5.78 -12.97
C SER A 150 -9.59 6.56 -12.20
N ALA A 151 -10.60 5.87 -11.64
CA ALA A 151 -11.58 6.49 -10.76
C ALA A 151 -10.94 6.96 -9.44
N ALA A 152 -9.97 6.22 -8.89
CA ALA A 152 -9.21 6.61 -7.70
C ALA A 152 -8.45 7.93 -7.92
N VAL A 153 -7.84 8.11 -9.10
CA VAL A 153 -7.18 9.36 -9.53
C VAL A 153 -8.14 10.55 -9.52
N LEU A 154 -9.37 10.38 -10.01
CA LEU A 154 -10.38 11.43 -9.94
C LEU A 154 -10.76 11.75 -8.49
N LEU A 155 -11.03 10.71 -7.68
CA LEU A 155 -11.46 10.85 -6.30
C LEU A 155 -10.42 11.53 -5.41
N ILE A 156 -9.13 11.17 -5.55
CA ILE A 156 -8.07 11.82 -4.76
C ILE A 156 -7.90 13.29 -5.14
N GLY A 157 -8.04 13.63 -6.43
CA GLY A 157 -8.01 15.01 -6.89
C GLY A 157 -9.19 15.83 -6.37
N LEU A 158 -10.39 15.24 -6.32
CA LEU A 158 -11.59 15.87 -5.75
C LEU A 158 -11.49 16.04 -4.23
N ALA A 159 -10.99 15.04 -3.51
CA ALA A 159 -10.77 15.11 -2.07
C ALA A 159 -9.76 16.21 -1.73
N THR A 160 -8.61 16.22 -2.42
CA THR A 160 -7.55 17.21 -2.23
C THR A 160 -8.04 18.62 -2.59
N ARG A 161 -8.84 18.76 -3.66
CA ARG A 161 -9.47 20.03 -4.02
C ARG A 161 -10.29 20.61 -2.86
N ARG A 162 -11.03 19.77 -2.14
CA ARG A 162 -11.87 20.21 -1.01
C ARG A 162 -11.05 20.53 0.24
N LEU A 163 -9.93 19.84 0.45
CA LEU A 163 -9.06 20.05 1.61
C LEU A 163 -8.14 21.27 1.47
N PHE A 164 -7.60 21.49 0.26
CA PHE A 164 -6.52 22.45 0.03
C PHE A 164 -6.78 23.43 -1.13
N GLY A 165 -7.70 23.13 -2.05
CA GLY A 165 -8.01 23.97 -3.21
C GLY A 165 -7.66 23.32 -4.55
N ILE A 166 -8.12 23.92 -5.66
CA ILE A 166 -8.10 23.26 -6.99
C ILE A 166 -6.70 22.94 -7.53
N ARG A 167 -5.71 23.83 -7.34
CA ARG A 167 -4.34 23.61 -7.82
C ARG A 167 -3.73 22.34 -7.21
N TYR A 168 -3.93 22.17 -5.92
CA TYR A 168 -3.50 20.98 -5.17
C TYR A 168 -4.26 19.73 -5.61
N GLY A 169 -5.57 19.86 -5.88
CA GLY A 169 -6.38 18.77 -6.44
C GLY A 169 -5.85 18.23 -7.77
N ILE A 170 -5.52 19.14 -8.70
CA ILE A 170 -4.92 18.80 -10.00
C ILE A 170 -3.56 18.13 -9.79
N ALA A 171 -2.70 18.69 -8.92
CA ALA A 171 -1.39 18.13 -8.63
C ALA A 171 -1.46 16.74 -7.99
N ALA A 172 -2.37 16.49 -7.04
CA ALA A 172 -2.56 15.17 -6.42
C ALA A 172 -3.09 14.14 -7.42
N GLY A 173 -4.05 14.54 -8.28
CA GLY A 173 -4.53 13.69 -9.36
C GLY A 173 -3.42 13.29 -10.33
N LEU A 174 -2.60 14.25 -10.79
CA LEU A 174 -1.44 13.98 -11.64
C LEU A 174 -0.40 13.09 -10.95
N ALA A 175 -0.11 13.37 -9.67
CA ALA A 175 0.85 12.60 -8.89
C ALA A 175 0.46 11.12 -8.81
N LEU A 176 -0.82 10.79 -8.56
CA LEU A 176 -1.31 9.41 -8.55
C LEU A 176 -1.46 8.81 -9.96
N ALA A 177 -1.85 9.62 -10.95
CA ALA A 177 -1.99 9.18 -12.35
C ALA A 177 -0.66 8.65 -12.92
N LEU A 178 0.43 9.33 -12.57
CA LEU A 178 1.79 9.05 -13.03
C LEU A 178 2.59 8.16 -12.08
N TYR A 179 2.04 7.76 -10.92
CA TYR A 179 2.77 6.96 -9.93
C TYR A 179 3.00 5.52 -10.44
N PRO A 180 4.25 5.12 -10.74
CA PRO A 180 4.51 3.81 -11.35
C PRO A 180 4.02 2.63 -10.52
N PRO A 181 4.20 2.59 -9.18
CA PRO A 181 3.62 1.51 -8.38
C PRO A 181 2.10 1.45 -8.46
N ALA A 182 1.40 2.58 -8.58
CA ALA A 182 -0.06 2.57 -8.79
C ALA A 182 -0.42 1.98 -10.17
N ILE A 183 0.26 2.38 -11.24
CA ILE A 183 0.04 1.82 -12.59
C ILE A 183 0.29 0.31 -12.61
N PHE A 184 1.36 -0.14 -11.96
CA PHE A 184 1.70 -1.55 -11.81
C PHE A 184 0.61 -2.33 -11.05
N TYR A 185 0.25 -1.89 -9.84
CA TYR A 185 -0.73 -2.59 -9.01
C TYR A 185 -2.16 -2.55 -9.57
N ASP A 186 -2.54 -1.47 -10.26
CA ASP A 186 -3.86 -1.37 -10.91
C ASP A 186 -4.00 -2.37 -12.08
N GLY A 187 -2.86 -2.80 -12.65
CA GLY A 187 -2.79 -3.79 -13.73
C GLY A 187 -2.56 -5.24 -13.25
N LEU A 188 -2.43 -5.50 -11.95
CA LEU A 188 -2.21 -6.84 -11.39
C LEU A 188 -3.49 -7.40 -10.76
N ILE A 189 -3.72 -8.71 -10.86
CA ILE A 189 -4.81 -9.38 -10.12
C ILE A 189 -4.40 -9.47 -8.64
N GLN A 190 -4.64 -8.39 -7.91
CA GLN A 190 -4.35 -8.24 -6.50
C GLN A 190 -5.35 -7.26 -5.83
N LYS A 191 -5.51 -7.38 -4.51
CA LYS A 191 -6.30 -6.48 -3.64
C LYS A 191 -6.02 -4.98 -3.80
N ALA A 192 -4.83 -4.63 -4.31
CA ALA A 192 -4.25 -3.30 -4.33
C ALA A 192 -5.10 -2.24 -5.06
N ALA A 193 -5.65 -2.57 -6.23
CA ALA A 193 -6.46 -1.65 -7.04
C ALA A 193 -7.77 -1.28 -6.32
N LEU A 194 -8.51 -2.29 -5.85
CA LEU A 194 -9.75 -2.10 -5.11
C LEU A 194 -9.52 -1.33 -3.80
N ALA A 195 -8.46 -1.66 -3.06
CA ALA A 195 -8.11 -0.97 -1.82
C ALA A 195 -7.78 0.51 -2.04
N SER A 196 -7.01 0.83 -3.10
CA SER A 196 -6.66 2.21 -3.42
C SER A 196 -7.86 3.04 -3.85
N PHE A 197 -8.76 2.44 -4.65
CA PHE A 197 -10.03 3.05 -5.00
C PHE A 197 -10.88 3.34 -3.76
N LEU A 198 -11.07 2.36 -2.88
CA LEU A 198 -11.84 2.52 -1.64
C LEU A 198 -11.22 3.56 -0.70
N LEU A 199 -9.89 3.63 -0.61
CA LEU A 199 -9.21 4.66 0.18
C LEU A 199 -9.41 6.07 -0.41
N CYS A 200 -9.28 6.23 -1.73
CA CYS A 200 -9.55 7.52 -2.37
C CYS A 200 -11.03 7.92 -2.22
N ALA A 201 -11.95 6.96 -2.32
CA ALA A 201 -13.37 7.16 -2.07
C ALA A 201 -13.62 7.58 -0.61
N LEU A 202 -12.97 6.93 0.37
CA LEU A 202 -13.06 7.27 1.78
C LEU A 202 -12.60 8.71 2.04
N LEU A 203 -11.44 9.12 1.51
CA LEU A 203 -10.96 10.50 1.65
C LEU A 203 -11.92 11.52 1.02
N TYR A 204 -12.50 11.19 -0.13
CA TYR A 204 -13.51 12.04 -0.77
C TYR A 204 -14.80 12.12 0.05
N LEU A 205 -15.30 11.00 0.58
CA LEU A 205 -16.50 10.95 1.42
C LEU A 205 -16.29 11.70 2.74
N ILE A 206 -15.11 11.60 3.36
CA ILE A 206 -14.72 12.39 4.53
C ILE A 206 -14.82 13.89 4.21
N SER A 207 -14.33 14.29 3.04
CA SER A 207 -14.43 15.69 2.58
C SER A 207 -15.87 16.17 2.28
N LEU A 208 -16.82 15.23 2.08
CA LEU A 208 -18.24 15.52 1.94
C LEU A 208 -18.95 15.62 3.30
N ALA A 209 -18.55 14.81 4.28
CA ALA A 209 -19.19 14.73 5.58
C ALA A 209 -19.02 16.00 6.45
N ASN A 210 -18.22 16.97 5.99
CA ASN A 210 -18.07 18.29 6.61
C ASN A 210 -18.97 19.37 6.01
N VAL A 211 -19.67 19.13 4.88
CA VAL A 211 -20.35 20.21 4.13
C VAL A 211 -21.78 19.83 3.71
N GLY A 212 -22.73 20.72 3.99
CA GLY A 212 -24.10 20.67 3.45
C GLY A 212 -25.08 19.78 4.23
N ARG A 213 -26.25 19.52 3.62
CA ARG A 213 -27.37 18.77 4.25
C ARG A 213 -27.18 17.25 4.31
N TRP A 214 -26.23 16.71 3.56
CA TRP A 214 -26.04 15.26 3.39
C TRP A 214 -24.93 14.68 4.29
N GLN A 215 -24.48 15.43 5.31
CA GLN A 215 -23.33 15.06 6.15
C GLN A 215 -23.51 13.73 6.88
N VAL A 216 -24.71 13.44 7.42
CA VAL A 216 -25.00 12.18 8.12
C VAL A 216 -24.96 11.00 7.16
N MET A 217 -25.56 11.15 5.96
CA MET A 217 -25.51 10.12 4.92
C MET A 217 -24.07 9.88 4.42
N ALA A 218 -23.30 10.96 4.26
CA ALA A 218 -21.88 10.86 3.93
C ALA A 218 -21.08 10.16 5.03
N ALA A 219 -21.41 10.37 6.31
CA ALA A 219 -20.79 9.65 7.42
C ALA A 219 -21.12 8.15 7.39
N THR A 220 -22.36 7.76 7.11
CA THR A 220 -22.72 6.34 6.89
C THR A 220 -21.97 5.74 5.71
N ALA A 221 -21.88 6.47 4.59
CA ALA A 221 -21.09 6.04 3.43
C ALA A 221 -19.59 5.90 3.76
N CYS A 222 -19.02 6.79 4.59
CA CYS A 222 -17.65 6.66 5.08
C CYS A 222 -17.47 5.37 5.89
N GLY A 223 -18.42 5.06 6.78
CA GLY A 223 -18.40 3.85 7.59
C GLY A 223 -18.45 2.59 6.73
N ALA A 224 -19.38 2.54 5.78
CA ALA A 224 -19.48 1.41 4.84
C ALA A 224 -18.23 1.29 3.95
N CYS A 225 -17.70 2.41 3.45
CA CYS A 225 -16.50 2.42 2.62
C CYS A 225 -15.25 1.95 3.39
N LEU A 226 -15.08 2.39 4.65
CA LEU A 226 -14.01 1.87 5.51
C LEU A 226 -14.22 0.39 5.83
N GLY A 227 -15.45 -0.04 6.10
CA GLY A 227 -15.77 -1.46 6.32
C GLY A 227 -15.35 -2.33 5.13
N LEU A 228 -15.70 -1.91 3.91
CA LEU A 228 -15.29 -2.61 2.68
C LEU A 228 -13.77 -2.58 2.49
N LEU A 229 -13.13 -1.46 2.83
CA LEU A 229 -11.69 -1.34 2.80
C LEU A 229 -11.03 -2.30 3.80
N CYS A 230 -11.55 -2.43 5.02
CA CYS A 230 -11.10 -3.40 6.03
C CYS A 230 -11.27 -4.85 5.57
N LEU A 231 -12.38 -5.16 4.88
CA LEU A 231 -12.60 -6.48 4.27
C LEU A 231 -11.80 -6.72 2.99
N THR A 232 -11.09 -5.70 2.48
CA THR A 232 -10.12 -5.81 1.37
C THR A 232 -8.69 -5.87 1.91
N ARG A 233 -8.38 -5.05 2.93
CA ARG A 233 -7.11 -4.94 3.64
C ARG A 233 -7.34 -4.65 5.10
N GLU A 234 -6.92 -5.58 5.94
CA GLU A 234 -7.23 -5.65 7.36
C GLU A 234 -6.57 -4.53 8.17
N ASN A 235 -5.40 -4.05 7.72
CA ASN A 235 -4.67 -2.97 8.37
C ASN A 235 -5.42 -1.62 8.35
N ALA A 236 -6.41 -1.42 7.46
CA ALA A 236 -7.25 -0.23 7.46
C ALA A 236 -8.12 -0.12 8.73
N LEU A 237 -8.32 -1.23 9.46
CA LEU A 237 -9.10 -1.26 10.70
C LEU A 237 -8.56 -0.29 11.75
N ILE A 238 -7.24 -0.02 11.74
CA ILE A 238 -6.58 0.92 12.66
C ILE A 238 -7.11 2.36 12.56
N TRP A 239 -7.74 2.72 11.42
CA TRP A 239 -8.33 4.05 11.23
C TRP A 239 -9.72 4.20 11.83
N SER A 240 -10.41 3.10 12.16
CA SER A 240 -11.75 3.12 12.75
C SER A 240 -11.82 3.98 14.01
N PRO A 241 -10.97 3.80 15.05
CA PRO A 241 -11.01 4.66 16.23
C PRO A 241 -10.70 6.12 15.90
N VAL A 242 -9.73 6.39 15.01
CA VAL A 242 -9.36 7.75 14.61
C VAL A 242 -10.56 8.48 13.98
N LEU A 243 -11.29 7.81 13.09
CA LEU A 243 -12.42 8.39 12.38
C LEU A 243 -13.67 8.50 13.26
N VAL A 244 -13.91 7.56 14.18
CA VAL A 244 -14.97 7.71 15.19
C VAL A 244 -14.73 8.96 16.03
N LEU A 245 -13.53 9.11 16.59
CA LEU A 245 -13.17 10.30 17.37
C LEU A 245 -13.30 11.56 16.51
N TRP A 246 -12.80 11.54 15.28
CA TRP A 246 -12.94 12.70 14.41
C TRP A 246 -14.40 13.07 14.11
N PHE A 247 -15.29 12.11 13.86
CA PHE A 247 -16.71 12.41 13.63
C PHE A 247 -17.41 12.99 14.86
N LEU A 248 -17.03 12.53 16.06
CA LEU A 248 -17.56 13.05 17.33
C LEU A 248 -17.09 14.48 17.63
N TRP A 249 -15.89 14.88 17.18
CA TRP A 249 -15.32 16.22 17.46
C TRP A 249 -15.19 17.13 16.23
N SER A 250 -15.71 16.74 15.07
CA SER A 250 -15.78 17.57 13.87
C SER A 250 -16.94 18.56 13.97
N SER A 251 -16.77 19.61 14.78
CA SER A 251 -17.77 20.68 14.89
C SER A 251 -17.88 21.42 13.55
N GLY A 252 -19.09 21.66 13.07
CA GLY A 252 -19.37 22.45 11.85
C GLY A 252 -19.03 23.95 11.96
N SER A 253 -18.20 24.35 12.92
CA SER A 253 -17.90 25.73 13.28
C SER A 253 -16.65 26.30 12.61
N GLU A 254 -15.88 25.51 11.86
CA GLU A 254 -14.64 25.99 11.22
C GLU A 254 -14.85 26.61 9.82
N GLN A 255 -16.11 26.77 9.37
CA GLN A 255 -16.42 27.23 8.01
C GLN A 255 -17.61 28.21 7.90
N GLN A 256 -17.95 28.93 8.97
CA GLN A 256 -18.74 30.16 8.85
C GLN A 256 -17.79 31.35 8.71
N SER A 257 -17.81 31.99 7.54
CA SER A 257 -17.15 33.28 7.27
C SER A 257 -17.49 34.33 8.36
N PRO A 258 -16.61 35.31 8.58
CA PRO A 258 -16.83 36.36 9.57
C PRO A 258 -17.92 37.30 9.07
N ALA A 259 -19.18 37.04 9.44
CA ALA A 259 -20.16 38.10 9.51
C ALA A 259 -19.82 38.92 10.76
N VAL A 260 -19.37 40.14 10.53
CA VAL A 260 -19.18 41.18 11.53
C VAL A 260 -20.47 41.30 12.34
N THR A 261 -20.42 40.83 13.58
CA THR A 261 -21.24 41.36 14.67
C THR A 261 -20.31 41.47 15.87
N ASP A 262 -19.95 42.71 16.20
CA ASP A 262 -19.33 43.05 17.46
C ASP A 262 -20.22 42.57 18.60
N ASP A 263 -19.81 41.50 19.27
CA ASP A 263 -19.98 41.36 20.70
C ASP A 263 -19.04 40.26 21.22
N VAL A 264 -17.94 40.71 21.83
CA VAL A 264 -17.03 39.86 22.57
C VAL A 264 -17.70 39.51 23.91
N GLN A 265 -18.23 38.30 24.00
CA GLN A 265 -18.21 37.56 25.26
C GLN A 265 -17.58 36.19 25.06
N THR A 266 -16.32 36.15 25.49
CA THR A 266 -15.49 34.99 25.78
C THR A 266 -16.21 33.99 26.68
N THR A 267 -16.51 32.81 26.16
CA THR A 267 -16.37 31.53 26.86
C THR A 267 -15.92 30.46 25.85
N ASN A 268 -14.66 30.55 25.42
CA ASN A 268 -13.99 29.48 24.69
C ASN A 268 -13.62 28.33 25.63
N GLY A 269 -14.64 27.67 26.18
CA GLY A 269 -14.55 26.28 26.59
C GLY A 269 -15.22 25.46 25.51
N LYS A 270 -14.46 24.90 24.55
CA LYS A 270 -15.02 23.79 23.76
C LYS A 270 -15.39 22.71 24.77
N SER A 271 -16.69 22.56 25.02
CA SER A 271 -17.24 21.44 25.77
C SER A 271 -16.60 20.16 25.23
N TRP A 272 -16.04 19.33 26.10
CA TRP A 272 -15.51 18.02 25.71
C TRP A 272 -16.63 17.10 25.20
N ILE A 273 -17.88 17.43 25.53
CA ILE A 273 -19.09 16.70 25.09
C ILE A 273 -19.40 17.08 23.63
N PRO A 274 -19.51 16.09 22.72
CA PRO A 274 -19.83 16.32 21.32
C PRO A 274 -21.25 16.89 21.15
N ASP A 275 -21.44 17.79 20.19
CA ASP A 275 -22.76 18.33 19.88
C ASP A 275 -23.65 17.27 19.21
N ARG A 276 -24.97 17.47 19.25
CA ARG A 276 -25.96 16.51 18.73
C ARG A 276 -25.67 16.09 17.29
N ARG A 277 -25.20 17.01 16.43
CA ARG A 277 -24.90 16.66 15.03
C ARG A 277 -23.63 15.82 14.90
N SER A 278 -22.58 16.14 15.66
CA SER A 278 -21.36 15.31 15.65
C SER A 278 -21.62 13.92 16.24
N LEU A 279 -22.47 13.82 17.26
CA LEU A 279 -22.95 12.52 17.74
C LEU A 279 -23.70 11.74 16.66
N GLN A 280 -24.62 12.40 15.94
CA GLN A 280 -25.34 11.78 14.81
C GLN A 280 -24.39 11.29 13.72
N LYS A 281 -23.36 12.06 13.35
CA LYS A 281 -22.34 11.64 12.38
C LYS A 281 -21.54 10.44 12.89
N GLY A 282 -21.11 10.46 14.15
CA GLY A 282 -20.38 9.36 14.77
C GLY A 282 -21.20 8.06 14.77
N LEU A 283 -22.47 8.13 15.20
CA LEU A 283 -23.39 6.98 15.18
C LEU A 283 -23.67 6.49 13.76
N ALA A 284 -23.88 7.41 12.81
CA ALA A 284 -24.12 7.09 11.41
C ALA A 284 -22.91 6.40 10.75
N PHE A 285 -21.69 6.84 11.08
CA PHE A 285 -20.45 6.18 10.66
C PHE A 285 -20.33 4.77 11.23
N VAL A 286 -20.58 4.59 12.53
CA VAL A 286 -20.56 3.25 13.16
C VAL A 286 -21.63 2.34 12.55
N ALA A 287 -22.83 2.85 12.27
CA ALA A 287 -23.87 2.10 11.58
C ALA A 287 -23.41 1.63 10.19
N GLY A 288 -22.70 2.48 9.43
CA GLY A 288 -22.10 2.10 8.16
C GLY A 288 -21.09 0.95 8.28
N LEU A 289 -20.23 0.97 9.31
CA LEU A 289 -19.30 -0.13 9.60
C LEU A 289 -20.04 -1.44 9.92
N ILE A 290 -21.06 -1.35 10.79
CA ILE A 290 -21.85 -2.52 11.21
C ILE A 290 -22.53 -3.17 10.00
N VAL A 291 -23.11 -2.40 9.09
CA VAL A 291 -23.78 -2.93 7.88
C VAL A 291 -22.84 -3.82 7.05
N VAL A 292 -21.55 -3.47 6.98
CA VAL A 292 -20.56 -4.23 6.21
C VAL A 292 -19.95 -5.38 7.00
N PHE A 293 -19.67 -5.20 8.29
CA PHE A 293 -19.09 -6.26 9.11
C PHE A 293 -20.08 -7.33 9.54
N LEU A 294 -21.36 -6.98 9.77
CA LEU A 294 -22.34 -7.89 10.34
C LEU A 294 -22.48 -9.21 9.54
N PRO A 295 -22.57 -9.21 8.20
CA PRO A 295 -22.60 -10.47 7.44
C PRO A 295 -21.36 -11.34 7.66
N VAL A 296 -20.19 -10.72 7.77
CA VAL A 296 -18.91 -11.43 8.00
C VAL A 296 -18.82 -11.97 9.42
N VAL A 297 -19.21 -11.18 10.42
CA VAL A 297 -19.27 -11.60 11.82
C VAL A 297 -20.18 -12.81 11.98
N VAL A 298 -21.40 -12.72 11.43
CA VAL A 298 -22.40 -13.80 11.51
C VAL A 298 -21.87 -15.06 10.81
N ARG A 299 -21.30 -14.91 9.61
CA ARG A 299 -20.72 -16.05 8.88
C ARG A 299 -19.59 -16.73 9.66
N ASN A 300 -18.63 -15.97 10.17
CA ASN A 300 -17.50 -16.50 10.94
C ASN A 300 -17.98 -17.21 12.23
N GLY A 301 -18.96 -16.62 12.92
CA GLY A 301 -19.57 -17.20 14.11
C GLY A 301 -20.30 -18.52 13.84
N LEU A 302 -21.07 -18.58 12.75
CA LEU A 302 -21.82 -19.78 12.36
C LEU A 302 -20.90 -20.94 11.88
N LEU A 303 -19.81 -20.63 11.18
CA LEU A 303 -18.95 -21.66 10.57
C LEU A 303 -17.83 -22.16 11.49
N GLY A 304 -17.34 -21.35 12.44
CA GLY A 304 -16.22 -21.76 13.29
C GLY A 304 -16.31 -21.30 14.73
N GLY A 305 -17.49 -20.90 15.21
CA GLY A 305 -17.73 -20.58 16.62
C GLY A 305 -17.06 -19.29 17.12
N VAL A 306 -16.42 -18.51 16.24
CA VAL A 306 -15.69 -17.29 16.62
C VAL A 306 -16.28 -16.05 15.94
N TRP A 307 -16.71 -15.09 16.77
CA TRP A 307 -17.38 -13.86 16.35
C TRP A 307 -16.39 -12.73 16.02
N SER A 308 -15.68 -12.84 14.89
CA SER A 308 -14.73 -11.82 14.43
C SER A 308 -15.26 -11.01 13.23
N PRO A 309 -15.09 -9.67 13.21
CA PRO A 309 -15.51 -8.81 12.11
C PRO A 309 -14.64 -8.91 10.86
N THR A 310 -13.47 -9.56 10.94
CA THR A 310 -12.54 -9.70 9.81
C THR A 310 -11.97 -11.12 9.71
N THR A 311 -10.71 -11.31 10.13
CA THR A 311 -9.90 -12.52 9.88
C THR A 311 -9.05 -12.89 11.10
N PHE A 312 -8.35 -14.04 11.03
CA PHE A 312 -7.53 -14.58 12.13
C PHE A 312 -6.03 -14.75 11.82
N GLN A 313 -5.53 -14.10 10.78
CA GLN A 313 -4.11 -14.21 10.36
C GLN A 313 -3.18 -13.17 11.03
N ALA A 314 -3.71 -12.28 11.88
CA ALA A 314 -2.93 -11.17 12.41
C ALA A 314 -1.76 -11.65 13.29
N GLY A 315 -1.96 -12.67 14.12
CA GLY A 315 -0.91 -13.21 14.99
C GLY A 315 0.26 -13.82 14.22
N SER A 316 -0.01 -14.72 13.29
CA SER A 316 1.03 -15.35 12.46
C SER A 316 1.78 -14.31 11.64
N ASN A 317 1.08 -13.35 11.04
CA ASN A 317 1.70 -12.25 10.28
C ASN A 317 2.55 -11.33 11.17
N PHE A 318 2.13 -11.09 12.41
CA PHE A 318 2.91 -10.31 13.38
C PHE A 318 4.17 -11.07 13.79
N TYR A 319 4.08 -12.37 14.06
CA TYR A 319 5.22 -13.21 14.37
C TYR A 319 6.24 -13.27 13.23
N ILE A 320 5.81 -13.55 11.99
CA ILE A 320 6.68 -13.53 10.79
C ILE A 320 7.44 -12.20 10.69
N GLY A 321 6.78 -11.09 11.02
CA GLY A 321 7.42 -9.78 11.00
C GLY A 321 8.41 -9.53 12.13
N ASN A 322 8.34 -10.23 13.28
CA ASN A 322 9.00 -9.80 14.51
C ASN A 322 9.76 -10.88 15.30
N HIS A 323 9.75 -12.14 14.85
CA HIS A 323 10.49 -13.23 15.49
C HIS A 323 12.00 -12.98 15.54
N ALA A 324 12.73 -13.82 16.26
CA ALA A 324 14.16 -13.70 16.59
C ALA A 324 15.06 -13.44 15.37
N HIS A 325 14.72 -14.06 14.24
CA HIS A 325 15.48 -14.02 12.99
C HIS A 325 14.82 -13.17 11.89
N ALA A 326 13.74 -12.44 12.23
CA ALA A 326 13.02 -11.62 11.27
C ALA A 326 13.93 -10.55 10.67
N THR A 327 13.97 -10.50 9.34
CA THR A 327 14.75 -9.51 8.56
C THR A 327 13.93 -8.27 8.21
N GLY A 328 12.60 -8.34 8.37
CA GLY A 328 11.65 -7.29 8.04
C GLY A 328 10.88 -7.52 6.75
N VAL A 329 11.25 -8.50 5.93
CA VAL A 329 10.45 -9.01 4.81
C VAL A 329 9.76 -10.33 5.17
N TYR A 330 8.85 -10.79 4.32
CA TYR A 330 8.15 -12.04 4.51
C TYR A 330 9.13 -13.23 4.51
N GLN A 331 8.91 -14.17 5.44
CA GLN A 331 9.57 -15.46 5.49
C GLN A 331 8.52 -16.51 5.88
N PRO A 332 8.47 -17.67 5.20
CA PRO A 332 7.50 -18.70 5.55
C PRO A 332 7.81 -19.30 6.93
N LEU A 333 6.79 -19.80 7.62
CA LEU A 333 6.97 -20.48 8.91
C LEU A 333 7.70 -21.81 8.77
N ILE A 334 7.57 -22.46 7.60
CA ILE A 334 8.27 -23.68 7.22
C ILE A 334 9.02 -23.40 5.91
N SER A 335 10.33 -23.61 5.91
CA SER A 335 11.18 -23.41 4.72
C SER A 335 10.68 -24.24 3.53
N GLY A 336 10.69 -23.66 2.34
CA GLY A 336 10.19 -24.31 1.11
C GLY A 336 8.67 -24.28 0.92
N ARG A 337 7.89 -23.79 1.90
CA ARG A 337 6.42 -23.66 1.82
C ARG A 337 5.94 -22.22 1.67
N GLU A 338 6.50 -21.51 0.69
CA GLU A 338 6.27 -20.07 0.49
C GLU A 338 4.89 -19.72 -0.09
N THR A 339 4.08 -20.70 -0.50
CA THR A 339 2.80 -20.40 -1.14
C THR A 339 1.73 -20.01 -0.12
N PRO A 340 0.84 -19.03 -0.43
CA PRO A 340 -0.27 -18.64 0.44
C PRO A 340 -1.21 -19.78 0.87
N LEU A 341 -1.22 -20.88 0.10
CA LEU A 341 -1.98 -22.09 0.42
C LEU A 341 -1.56 -22.72 1.76
N TYR A 342 -0.27 -22.66 2.10
CA TYR A 342 0.29 -23.31 3.29
C TYR A 342 0.30 -22.40 4.52
N GLU A 343 0.22 -21.08 4.35
CA GLU A 343 0.33 -20.12 5.46
C GLU A 343 -0.61 -20.45 6.62
N ARG A 344 -1.87 -20.75 6.29
CA ARG A 344 -2.87 -21.14 7.30
C ARG A 344 -2.54 -22.48 7.94
N SER A 345 -2.29 -23.51 7.12
CA SER A 345 -2.08 -24.87 7.63
C SER A 345 -0.82 -24.95 8.48
N ASP A 346 0.26 -24.29 8.06
CA ASP A 346 1.53 -24.29 8.78
C ASP A 346 1.40 -23.53 10.11
N ALA A 347 0.70 -22.39 10.11
CA ALA A 347 0.44 -21.63 11.34
C ALA A 347 -0.39 -22.42 12.36
N ILE A 348 -1.39 -23.18 11.90
CA ILE A 348 -2.20 -24.07 12.75
C ILE A 348 -1.36 -25.24 13.24
N GLN A 349 -0.76 -25.99 12.31
CA GLN A 349 0.01 -27.20 12.60
C GLN A 349 1.11 -26.94 13.63
N LEU A 350 1.92 -25.89 13.43
CA LEU A 350 3.01 -25.57 14.35
C LEU A 350 2.49 -25.14 15.73
N ALA A 351 1.37 -24.41 15.80
CA ALA A 351 0.79 -24.00 17.07
C ALA A 351 0.19 -25.18 17.85
N GLU A 352 -0.53 -26.08 17.17
CA GLU A 352 -1.10 -27.30 17.75
C GLU A 352 -0.01 -28.28 18.19
N GLN A 353 1.05 -28.44 17.40
CA GLN A 353 2.22 -29.25 17.79
C GLN A 353 2.91 -28.71 19.05
N ASN A 354 3.01 -27.39 19.20
CA ASN A 354 3.62 -26.77 20.38
C ASN A 354 2.71 -26.85 21.62
N THR A 355 1.39 -26.83 21.44
CA THR A 355 0.44 -26.84 22.56
C THR A 355 -0.05 -28.24 22.93
N GLY A 356 0.14 -29.23 22.06
CA GLY A 356 -0.29 -30.61 22.27
C GLY A 356 -1.81 -30.81 22.20
N ARG A 357 -2.56 -29.86 21.61
CA ARG A 357 -4.02 -29.93 21.44
C ARG A 357 -4.47 -29.19 20.18
N GLU A 358 -5.70 -29.46 19.75
CA GLU A 358 -6.36 -28.68 18.71
C GLU A 358 -6.69 -27.26 19.21
N LEU A 359 -6.52 -26.28 18.31
CA LEU A 359 -6.70 -24.86 18.60
C LEU A 359 -7.74 -24.23 17.66
N THR A 360 -8.59 -23.36 18.21
CA THR A 360 -9.44 -22.49 17.39
C THR A 360 -8.60 -21.45 16.65
N ALA A 361 -9.13 -20.89 15.55
CA ALA A 361 -8.41 -19.87 14.78
C ALA A 361 -7.99 -18.64 15.62
N ALA A 362 -8.80 -18.26 16.62
CA ALA A 362 -8.45 -17.19 17.55
C ALA A 362 -7.30 -17.58 18.48
N GLU A 363 -7.30 -18.80 19.02
CA GLU A 363 -6.21 -19.32 19.85
C GLU A 363 -4.90 -19.45 19.06
N VAL A 364 -4.97 -19.88 17.79
CA VAL A 364 -3.79 -19.90 16.90
C VAL A 364 -3.23 -18.49 16.73
N SER A 365 -4.07 -17.50 16.43
CA SER A 365 -3.62 -16.11 16.32
C SER A 365 -3.02 -15.60 17.64
N GLN A 366 -3.63 -15.93 18.79
CA GLN A 366 -3.12 -15.51 20.10
C GLN A 366 -1.76 -16.16 20.42
N PHE A 367 -1.62 -17.46 20.15
CA PHE A 367 -0.36 -18.19 20.32
C PHE A 367 0.81 -17.49 19.61
N TRP A 368 0.61 -17.09 18.34
CA TRP A 368 1.66 -16.42 17.58
C TRP A 368 1.97 -15.00 18.10
N PHE A 369 0.97 -14.26 18.59
CA PHE A 369 1.22 -12.98 19.28
C PHE A 369 2.04 -13.20 20.55
N ASP A 370 1.65 -14.13 21.40
CA ASP A 370 2.33 -14.42 22.67
C ASP A 370 3.78 -14.84 22.42
N LYS A 371 4.00 -15.71 21.42
CA LYS A 371 5.34 -16.12 21.00
C LYS A 371 6.18 -14.94 20.51
N ALA A 372 5.62 -14.06 19.69
CA ALA A 372 6.31 -12.87 19.20
C ALA A 372 6.69 -11.92 20.34
N PHE A 373 5.76 -11.66 21.27
CA PHE A 373 6.01 -10.77 22.41
C PHE A 373 7.01 -11.36 23.41
N ALA A 374 7.02 -12.68 23.60
CA ALA A 374 8.04 -13.36 24.40
C ALA A 374 9.45 -13.13 23.82
N GLU A 375 9.64 -13.38 22.52
CA GLU A 375 10.93 -13.17 21.84
C GLU A 375 11.35 -11.69 21.75
N ILE A 376 10.39 -10.76 21.74
CA ILE A 376 10.65 -9.32 21.86
C ILE A 376 11.12 -8.99 23.29
N GLY A 377 10.47 -9.58 24.31
CA GLY A 377 10.81 -9.40 25.71
C GLY A 377 12.21 -9.91 26.07
N GLU A 378 12.66 -11.00 25.44
CA GLU A 378 14.01 -11.55 25.60
C GLU A 378 15.09 -10.63 25.02
N ALA A 379 14.80 -9.89 23.95
CA ALA A 379 15.78 -9.05 23.24
C ALA A 379 15.19 -7.73 22.72
N PRO A 380 14.77 -6.79 23.59
CA PRO A 380 14.07 -5.57 23.17
C PRO A 380 14.94 -4.66 22.30
N GLY A 381 16.26 -4.61 22.53
CA GLY A 381 17.20 -3.82 21.72
C GLY A 381 17.30 -4.31 20.26
N ARG A 382 17.18 -5.63 20.03
CA ARG A 382 17.12 -6.23 18.70
C ARG A 382 15.83 -5.82 17.99
N TRP A 383 14.70 -5.87 18.69
CA TRP A 383 13.42 -5.46 18.13
C TRP A 383 13.39 -3.97 17.78
N VAL A 384 13.92 -3.09 18.63
CA VAL A 384 14.04 -1.65 18.31
C VAL A 384 14.90 -1.43 17.06
N ARG A 385 16.02 -2.17 16.91
CA ARG A 385 16.84 -2.13 15.69
C ARG A 385 16.06 -2.62 14.47
N LEU A 386 15.28 -3.69 14.60
CA LEU A 386 14.41 -4.19 13.54
C LEU A 386 13.37 -3.14 13.12
N LEU A 387 12.69 -2.48 14.06
CA LEU A 387 11.74 -1.41 13.75
C LEU A 387 12.42 -0.23 13.04
N ALA A 388 13.65 0.13 13.42
CA ALA A 388 14.42 1.16 12.74
C ALA A 388 14.76 0.75 11.29
N THR A 389 15.24 -0.49 11.08
CA THR A 389 15.48 -1.04 9.75
C THR A 389 14.21 -1.04 8.90
N LYS A 390 13.10 -1.51 9.46
CA LYS A 390 11.79 -1.51 8.80
C LYS A 390 11.31 -0.09 8.44
N SER A 391 11.58 0.89 9.31
CA SER A 391 11.24 2.29 9.01
C SER A 391 12.04 2.82 7.81
N LEU A 392 13.33 2.49 7.72
CA LEU A 392 14.16 2.82 6.54
C LEU A 392 13.68 2.08 5.28
N MET A 393 13.29 0.81 5.42
CA MET A 393 12.67 0.01 4.37
C MET A 393 11.38 0.65 3.82
N VAL A 394 10.51 1.22 4.68
CA VAL A 394 9.31 1.94 4.21
C VAL A 394 9.69 3.08 3.27
N ILE A 395 10.68 3.90 3.64
CA ILE A 395 11.09 5.11 2.92
C ILE A 395 11.91 4.77 1.65
N ASN A 396 12.43 3.55 1.55
CA ASN A 396 13.31 3.11 0.48
C ASN A 396 12.66 3.21 -0.92
N ASP A 397 13.47 3.45 -1.96
CA ASP A 397 12.97 3.53 -3.33
C ASP A 397 12.67 2.17 -3.98
N PHE A 398 13.14 1.08 -3.36
CA PHE A 398 12.95 -0.26 -3.87
C PHE A 398 11.57 -0.79 -3.53
N GLU A 399 10.79 -1.16 -4.54
CA GLU A 399 9.55 -1.92 -4.35
C GLU A 399 9.87 -3.39 -4.12
N VAL A 400 9.72 -3.84 -2.87
CA VAL A 400 9.92 -5.25 -2.47
C VAL A 400 8.91 -6.12 -3.23
N PRO A 401 9.39 -7.05 -4.07
CA PRO A 401 8.52 -7.93 -4.84
C PRO A 401 7.79 -8.92 -3.94
N ASP A 402 6.68 -9.43 -4.44
CA ASP A 402 6.06 -10.65 -3.94
C ASP A 402 6.27 -11.73 -5.01
N VAL A 403 5.22 -12.34 -5.56
CA VAL A 403 5.30 -13.17 -6.75
C VAL A 403 5.72 -12.34 -7.98
N ASP A 404 5.02 -11.23 -8.20
CA ASP A 404 5.28 -10.30 -9.29
C ASP A 404 6.20 -9.16 -8.84
N SER A 405 7.15 -8.81 -9.70
CA SER A 405 8.08 -7.72 -9.48
C SER A 405 7.75 -6.53 -10.37
N TYR A 406 7.67 -5.36 -9.74
CA TYR A 406 7.60 -4.08 -10.42
C TYR A 406 8.76 -3.87 -11.42
N GLN A 407 9.97 -4.28 -11.03
CA GLN A 407 11.19 -4.13 -11.83
C GLN A 407 11.21 -5.07 -13.03
N LEU A 408 10.59 -6.25 -12.93
CA LEU A 408 10.38 -7.13 -14.08
C LEU A 408 9.37 -6.51 -15.06
N PHE A 409 8.23 -6.03 -14.55
CA PHE A 409 7.16 -5.45 -15.38
C PHE A 409 7.60 -4.18 -16.11
N SER A 410 8.51 -3.40 -15.53
CA SER A 410 9.04 -2.19 -16.17
C SER A 410 9.87 -2.47 -17.42
N GLN A 411 10.34 -3.70 -17.64
CA GLN A 411 11.03 -4.10 -18.87
C GLN A 411 10.07 -4.29 -20.06
N PHE A 412 8.78 -4.48 -19.78
CA PHE A 412 7.75 -4.72 -20.79
C PHE A 412 6.81 -3.52 -20.97
N SER A 413 6.65 -2.68 -19.95
CA SER A 413 5.75 -1.53 -19.96
C SER A 413 6.51 -0.22 -20.16
N VAL A 414 6.24 0.50 -21.25
CA VAL A 414 6.87 1.79 -21.56
C VAL A 414 6.53 2.83 -20.49
N ALA A 415 5.29 2.83 -19.99
CA ALA A 415 4.88 3.75 -18.94
C ALA A 415 5.70 3.53 -17.66
N LEU A 416 5.85 2.27 -17.24
CA LEU A 416 6.67 1.94 -16.07
C LEU A 416 8.15 2.27 -16.35
N MET A 417 8.70 1.87 -17.50
CA MET A 417 10.10 2.13 -17.86
C MET A 417 10.48 3.61 -17.76
N VAL A 418 9.64 4.51 -18.29
CA VAL A 418 9.90 5.95 -18.34
C VAL A 418 9.68 6.62 -16.99
N LEU A 419 8.63 6.23 -16.26
CA LEU A 419 8.25 6.90 -15.01
C LEU A 419 9.07 6.37 -13.81
N SER A 420 9.56 5.13 -13.85
CA SER A 420 10.31 4.48 -12.76
C SER A 420 11.49 5.32 -12.22
N PRO A 421 12.35 5.91 -13.06
CA PRO A 421 13.54 6.61 -12.59
C PRO A 421 13.24 7.98 -11.96
N ILE A 422 12.09 8.58 -12.31
CA ILE A 422 11.76 9.98 -11.97
C ILE A 422 10.72 10.11 -10.87
N TRP A 423 9.90 9.09 -10.66
CA TRP A 423 8.80 9.15 -9.69
C TRP A 423 8.72 7.87 -8.86
N SER A 424 9.30 7.92 -7.66
CA SER A 424 9.38 6.81 -6.72
C SER A 424 8.79 7.18 -5.35
N PHE A 425 8.64 6.18 -4.48
CA PHE A 425 8.14 6.41 -3.12
C PHE A 425 9.02 7.42 -2.34
N GLY A 426 10.34 7.40 -2.52
CA GLY A 426 11.25 8.34 -1.87
C GLY A 426 10.98 9.80 -2.24
N TRP A 427 10.68 10.07 -3.51
CA TRP A 427 10.29 11.41 -3.99
C TRP A 427 8.94 11.84 -3.41
N LEU A 428 7.95 10.93 -3.42
CA LEU A 428 6.64 11.15 -2.83
C LEU A 428 6.76 11.49 -1.33
N PHE A 429 7.56 10.73 -0.59
CA PHE A 429 7.80 10.94 0.83
C PHE A 429 8.47 12.30 1.10
N ALA A 430 9.49 12.67 0.33
CA ALA A 430 10.18 13.96 0.46
C ALA A 430 9.23 15.14 0.27
N LEU A 431 8.43 15.11 -0.81
CA LEU A 431 7.45 16.15 -1.12
C LEU A 431 6.34 16.21 -0.07
N ALA A 432 5.90 15.05 0.44
CA ALA A 432 4.94 15.00 1.52
C ALA A 432 5.50 15.62 2.80
N TRP A 433 6.77 15.42 3.15
CA TRP A 433 7.38 16.10 4.31
C TRP A 433 7.39 17.62 4.17
N ILE A 434 7.73 18.14 2.99
CA ILE A 434 7.66 19.58 2.70
C ILE A 434 6.21 20.08 2.86
N GLY A 435 5.25 19.31 2.34
CA GLY A 435 3.82 19.58 2.51
C GLY A 435 3.40 19.61 3.98
N MET A 436 3.79 18.61 4.78
CA MET A 436 3.45 18.51 6.22
C MET A 436 3.99 19.71 6.99
N LEU A 437 5.24 20.13 6.73
CA LEU A 437 5.84 21.31 7.34
C LEU A 437 5.11 22.59 6.95
N THR A 438 4.60 22.66 5.72
CA THR A 438 3.78 23.79 5.25
C THR A 438 2.41 23.82 5.94
N THR A 439 1.80 22.65 6.16
CA THR A 439 0.44 22.54 6.72
C THR A 439 0.41 22.36 8.23
N VAL A 440 1.56 22.37 8.93
CA VAL A 440 1.64 22.16 10.38
C VAL A 440 0.85 23.20 11.17
N GLY A 441 0.80 24.45 10.67
CA GLY A 441 -0.01 25.53 11.26
C GLY A 441 -1.52 25.24 11.26
N ARG A 442 -1.98 24.33 10.38
CA ARG A 442 -3.38 23.88 10.27
C ARG A 442 -3.66 22.60 11.08
N TRP A 443 -2.79 22.21 12.02
CA TRP A 443 -2.92 20.99 12.84
C TRP A 443 -4.32 20.79 13.43
N ARG A 444 -4.97 21.85 13.96
CA ARG A 444 -6.31 21.75 14.54
C ARG A 444 -7.37 21.24 13.55
N SER A 445 -7.22 21.56 12.26
CA SER A 445 -8.13 21.09 11.19
C SER A 445 -7.69 19.77 10.54
N LEU A 446 -6.40 19.39 10.67
CA LEU A 446 -5.78 18.27 9.95
C LEU A 446 -5.24 17.15 10.86
N TRP A 447 -5.39 17.23 12.19
CA TRP A 447 -4.86 16.23 13.13
C TRP A 447 -5.31 14.81 12.78
N TRP A 448 -6.58 14.63 12.40
CA TRP A 448 -7.14 13.33 12.02
C TRP A 448 -6.36 12.75 10.84
N TYR A 449 -6.06 13.59 9.85
CA TYR A 449 -5.37 13.20 8.64
C TYR A 449 -3.90 12.85 8.93
N TYR A 450 -3.22 13.61 9.79
CA TYR A 450 -1.88 13.23 10.27
C TYR A 450 -1.89 11.92 11.05
N LEU A 451 -2.92 11.68 11.87
CA LEU A 451 -3.06 10.41 12.57
C LEU A 451 -3.35 9.24 11.62
N LEU A 452 -4.07 9.43 10.51
CA LEU A 452 -4.23 8.38 9.49
C LEU A 452 -2.87 7.96 8.92
N HIS A 453 -1.97 8.91 8.65
CA HIS A 453 -0.61 8.63 8.19
C HIS A 453 0.20 7.90 9.25
N LEU A 454 0.22 8.41 10.48
CA LEU A 454 0.98 7.82 11.58
C LEU A 454 0.51 6.41 11.88
N ALA A 455 -0.81 6.20 11.94
CA ALA A 455 -1.40 4.88 12.17
C ALA A 455 -1.05 3.90 11.04
N MET A 456 -1.10 4.32 9.78
CA MET A 456 -0.72 3.46 8.67
C MET A 456 0.77 3.16 8.65
N LEU A 457 1.63 4.14 8.95
CA LEU A 457 3.07 3.92 9.09
C LEU A 457 3.37 2.91 10.20
N ALA A 458 2.73 3.06 11.38
CA ALA A 458 2.86 2.12 12.49
C ALA A 458 2.37 0.71 12.10
N ALA A 459 1.25 0.61 11.37
CA ALA A 459 0.73 -0.66 10.88
C ALA A 459 1.68 -1.35 9.88
N ILE A 460 2.36 -0.61 9.02
CA ILE A 460 3.34 -1.18 8.09
C ILE A 460 4.60 -1.63 8.84
N VAL A 461 5.13 -0.79 9.73
CA VAL A 461 6.37 -1.08 10.47
C VAL A 461 6.18 -2.20 11.51
N GLY A 462 4.97 -2.33 12.06
CA GLY A 462 4.65 -3.38 13.04
C GLY A 462 4.63 -4.80 12.46
N PHE A 463 4.57 -4.96 11.13
CA PHE A 463 4.49 -6.25 10.44
C PHE A 463 5.67 -6.42 9.48
N PHE A 464 5.70 -7.50 8.68
CA PHE A 464 6.66 -7.63 7.58
C PHE A 464 6.27 -6.73 6.40
N LEU A 465 7.26 -6.32 5.61
CA LEU A 465 7.09 -5.37 4.50
C LEU A 465 7.08 -6.07 3.15
N LEU A 466 6.12 -5.69 2.32
CA LEU A 466 6.05 -5.95 0.88
C LEU A 466 5.72 -4.63 0.18
N GLY A 467 6.12 -4.45 -1.09
CA GLY A 467 5.87 -3.19 -1.83
C GLY A 467 4.40 -2.77 -1.80
N ARG A 468 3.49 -3.75 -1.93
CA ARG A 468 2.04 -3.53 -1.91
C ARG A 468 1.52 -2.97 -0.59
N TYR A 469 2.21 -3.17 0.54
CA TYR A 469 1.77 -2.66 1.85
C TYR A 469 2.02 -1.17 2.02
N ARG A 470 2.91 -0.58 1.22
CA ARG A 470 3.15 0.87 1.22
C ARG A 470 2.12 1.66 0.42
N GLN A 471 1.38 1.00 -0.47
CA GLN A 471 0.43 1.66 -1.37
C GLN A 471 -0.64 2.50 -0.64
N PRO A 472 -1.28 2.04 0.48
CA PRO A 472 -2.23 2.87 1.22
C PRO A 472 -1.56 4.14 1.79
N LEU A 473 -0.33 4.02 2.29
CA LEU A 473 0.45 5.17 2.74
C LEU A 473 0.78 6.11 1.58
N ALA A 474 1.16 5.58 0.40
CA ALA A 474 1.41 6.38 -0.79
C ALA A 474 0.17 7.21 -1.19
N VAL A 475 -1.02 6.59 -1.23
CA VAL A 475 -2.29 7.29 -1.51
C VAL A 475 -2.56 8.37 -0.47
N LEU A 476 -2.35 8.09 0.82
CA LEU A 476 -2.50 9.08 1.89
C LEU A 476 -1.54 10.26 1.71
N LEU A 477 -0.31 10.03 1.26
CA LEU A 477 0.70 11.08 1.09
C LEU A 477 0.42 11.98 -0.13
N MET A 478 -0.34 11.54 -1.14
CA MET A 478 -0.56 12.30 -2.39
C MET A 478 -1.10 13.73 -2.17
N PRO A 479 -2.16 13.97 -1.37
CA PRO A 479 -2.66 15.33 -1.13
C PRO A 479 -1.64 16.26 -0.47
N ILE A 480 -0.85 15.76 0.49
CA ILE A 480 0.17 16.56 1.17
C ILE A 480 1.39 16.77 0.27
N ALA A 481 1.80 15.75 -0.49
CA ALA A 481 2.87 15.89 -1.47
C ALA A 481 2.50 16.93 -2.54
N ALA A 482 1.24 17.00 -2.96
CA ALA A 482 0.74 18.04 -3.84
C ALA A 482 0.89 19.45 -3.23
N VAL A 483 0.65 19.60 -1.92
CA VAL A 483 0.96 20.85 -1.22
C VAL A 483 2.46 21.15 -1.28
N GLY A 484 3.32 20.17 -1.00
CA GLY A 484 4.77 20.34 -1.08
C GLY A 484 5.26 20.77 -2.47
N VAL A 485 4.74 20.18 -3.54
CA VAL A 485 5.07 20.54 -4.93
C VAL A 485 4.64 21.96 -5.24
N ILE A 486 3.40 22.34 -4.93
CA ILE A 486 2.91 23.70 -5.22
C ILE A 486 3.69 24.74 -4.40
N THR A 487 3.98 24.45 -3.14
CA THR A 487 4.84 25.32 -2.31
C THR A 487 6.21 25.55 -2.94
N LEU A 488 6.82 24.50 -3.51
CA LEU A 488 8.09 24.62 -4.22
C LEU A 488 7.97 25.48 -5.48
N VAL A 489 6.94 25.24 -6.31
CA VAL A 489 6.69 26.01 -7.53
C VAL A 489 6.50 27.50 -7.21
N ASP A 490 5.68 27.82 -6.20
CA ASP A 490 5.45 29.19 -5.76
C ASP A 490 6.74 29.81 -5.19
N ALA A 491 7.52 29.06 -4.40
CA ALA A 491 8.80 29.54 -3.87
C ALA A 491 9.82 29.85 -4.97
N ILE A 492 9.86 29.05 -6.05
CA ILE A 492 10.71 29.32 -7.23
C ILE A 492 10.23 30.58 -7.94
N GLY A 493 8.92 30.69 -8.20
CA GLY A 493 8.34 31.86 -8.87
C GLY A 493 8.57 33.17 -8.12
N ASP A 494 8.39 33.13 -6.79
CA ASP A 494 8.58 34.28 -5.90
C ASP A 494 10.05 34.53 -5.53
N ARG A 495 10.99 33.69 -6.00
CA ARG A 495 12.43 33.75 -5.67
C ARG A 495 12.71 33.70 -4.16
N ARG A 496 11.94 32.90 -3.42
CA ARG A 496 12.08 32.71 -1.97
C ARG A 496 13.13 31.65 -1.65
N TRP A 497 14.38 32.08 -1.49
CA TRP A 497 15.52 31.16 -1.29
C TRP A 497 15.48 30.30 -0.04
N ARG A 498 14.93 30.80 1.08
CA ARG A 498 14.91 30.06 2.35
C ARG A 498 14.09 28.76 2.29
N PRO A 499 12.80 28.77 1.88
CA PRO A 499 12.04 27.53 1.65
C PRO A 499 12.71 26.58 0.66
N LEU A 500 13.35 27.11 -0.38
CA LEU A 500 14.03 26.31 -1.40
C LEU A 500 15.22 25.56 -0.81
N ILE A 501 16.06 26.21 0.01
CA ILE A 501 17.19 25.55 0.67
C ILE A 501 16.70 24.41 1.57
N THR A 502 15.70 24.67 2.41
CA THR A 502 15.16 23.63 3.31
C THR A 502 14.55 22.47 2.53
N ALA A 503 13.78 22.75 1.49
CA ALA A 503 13.21 21.72 0.63
C ALA A 503 14.29 20.92 -0.10
N SER A 504 15.34 21.56 -0.60
CA SER A 504 16.50 20.89 -1.19
C SER A 504 17.20 19.97 -0.19
N LEU A 505 17.38 20.39 1.06
CA LEU A 505 17.96 19.54 2.11
C LEU A 505 17.09 18.32 2.41
N ILE A 506 15.76 18.50 2.52
CA ILE A 506 14.81 17.39 2.74
C ILE A 506 14.85 16.41 1.56
N LEU A 507 14.89 16.95 0.34
CA LEU A 507 14.92 16.16 -0.89
C LEU A 507 16.20 15.33 -0.99
N VAL A 508 17.37 15.96 -0.78
CA VAL A 508 18.67 15.28 -0.76
C VAL A 508 18.70 14.21 0.32
N ALA A 509 18.28 14.54 1.54
CA ALA A 509 18.21 13.57 2.64
C ALA A 509 17.31 12.38 2.29
N SER A 510 16.13 12.63 1.71
CA SER A 510 15.19 11.57 1.32
C SER A 510 15.73 10.69 0.19
N VAL A 511 16.47 11.26 -0.77
CA VAL A 511 17.14 10.48 -1.83
C VAL A 511 18.25 9.61 -1.23
N LEU A 512 19.07 10.16 -0.34
CA LEU A 512 20.14 9.40 0.34
C LEU A 512 19.58 8.24 1.16
N VAL A 513 18.55 8.50 1.98
CA VAL A 513 17.86 7.47 2.78
C VAL A 513 17.18 6.44 1.86
N GLY A 514 16.55 6.90 0.78
CA GLY A 514 15.86 6.06 -0.19
C GLY A 514 16.78 5.06 -0.91
N LYS A 515 18.08 5.36 -0.99
CA LYS A 515 19.11 4.53 -1.63
C LYS A 515 19.91 3.66 -0.67
N LEU A 516 19.63 3.70 0.64
CA LEU A 516 20.32 2.85 1.60
C LEU A 516 20.14 1.35 1.25
N PRO A 517 21.20 0.53 1.36
CA PRO A 517 21.15 -0.90 1.07
C PRO A 517 20.51 -1.67 2.23
N VAL A 518 19.21 -1.49 2.40
CA VAL A 518 18.41 -2.17 3.45
C VAL A 518 17.79 -3.49 2.98
N TYR A 519 17.98 -3.84 1.71
CA TYR A 519 17.48 -5.06 1.07
C TYR A 519 18.60 -5.71 0.25
N ASP A 520 18.55 -7.04 0.16
CA ASP A 520 19.22 -7.74 -0.94
C ASP A 520 18.35 -7.63 -2.20
N ARG A 521 18.58 -6.56 -2.97
CA ARG A 521 17.82 -6.28 -4.18
C ARG A 521 18.06 -7.34 -5.26
N GLN A 522 19.25 -7.92 -5.32
CA GLN A 522 19.61 -8.91 -6.34
C GLN A 522 18.92 -10.23 -6.08
N ALA A 523 18.99 -10.75 -4.85
CA ALA A 523 18.28 -11.97 -4.47
C ALA A 523 16.76 -11.83 -4.70
N MET A 524 16.15 -10.72 -4.29
CA MET A 524 14.72 -10.49 -4.49
C MET A 524 14.32 -10.40 -5.98
N GLN A 525 15.19 -9.82 -6.83
CA GLN A 525 14.95 -9.83 -8.27
C GLN A 525 15.15 -11.22 -8.88
N ALA A 526 16.12 -11.99 -8.41
CA ALA A 526 16.34 -13.37 -8.82
C ALA A 526 15.08 -14.23 -8.57
N SER A 527 14.47 -14.11 -7.39
CA SER A 527 13.20 -14.80 -7.06
C SER A 527 12.07 -14.41 -8.02
N ALA A 528 11.96 -13.14 -8.40
CA ALA A 528 10.93 -12.71 -9.36
C ALA A 528 11.14 -13.28 -10.78
N TRP A 529 12.39 -13.34 -11.24
CA TRP A 529 12.73 -14.01 -12.51
C TRP A 529 12.50 -15.53 -12.44
N MET A 530 12.81 -16.15 -11.30
CA MET A 530 12.50 -17.56 -11.06
C MET A 530 10.99 -17.81 -11.15
N ASN A 531 10.16 -16.94 -10.55
CA ASN A 531 8.70 -17.04 -10.65
C ASN A 531 8.22 -16.91 -12.11
N ALA A 532 8.78 -15.99 -12.90
CA ALA A 532 8.50 -15.91 -14.32
C ALA A 532 8.89 -17.19 -15.08
N GLY A 533 10.04 -17.79 -14.73
CA GLY A 533 10.49 -19.07 -15.25
C GLY A 533 9.54 -20.23 -14.92
N ILE A 534 9.06 -20.30 -13.68
CA ILE A 534 8.07 -21.29 -13.23
C ILE A 534 6.77 -21.13 -14.02
N ALA A 535 6.27 -19.89 -14.16
CA ALA A 535 5.05 -19.61 -14.88
C ALA A 535 5.16 -19.93 -16.39
N ALA A 536 6.32 -19.69 -17.01
CA ALA A 536 6.58 -20.09 -18.40
C ALA A 536 6.64 -21.61 -18.56
N GLY A 537 7.27 -22.32 -17.61
CA GLY A 537 7.33 -23.79 -17.60
C GLY A 537 5.95 -24.43 -17.45
N ARG A 538 5.03 -23.83 -16.69
CA ARG A 538 3.62 -24.27 -16.59
C ARG A 538 2.86 -24.13 -17.91
N GLN A 539 3.28 -23.20 -18.77
CA GLN A 539 2.76 -23.03 -20.13
C GLN A 539 3.48 -23.92 -21.15
N GLN A 540 4.39 -24.79 -20.71
CA GLN A 540 5.24 -25.64 -21.55
C GLN A 540 6.18 -24.86 -22.50
N ASP A 541 6.35 -23.54 -22.28
CA ASP A 541 7.39 -22.75 -22.96
C ASP A 541 8.73 -22.94 -22.23
N TYR A 542 9.29 -24.15 -22.38
CA TYR A 542 10.58 -24.50 -21.80
C TYR A 542 11.73 -23.61 -22.29
N PRO A 543 11.81 -23.18 -23.57
CA PRO A 543 12.82 -22.23 -24.01
C PRO A 543 12.83 -20.92 -23.21
N GLN A 544 11.66 -20.28 -23.01
CA GLN A 544 11.58 -19.06 -22.19
C GLN A 544 11.82 -19.36 -20.71
N SER A 545 11.26 -20.44 -20.18
CA SER A 545 11.47 -20.88 -18.79
C SER A 545 12.96 -21.00 -18.46
N ILE A 546 13.73 -21.68 -19.31
CA ILE A 546 15.19 -21.82 -19.18
C ILE A 546 15.89 -20.45 -19.23
N ARG A 547 15.47 -19.54 -20.12
CA ARG A 547 16.05 -18.18 -20.17
C ARG A 547 15.81 -17.43 -18.87
N TYR A 548 14.59 -17.45 -18.34
CA TYR A 548 14.28 -16.76 -17.08
C TYR A 548 15.03 -17.35 -15.88
N PHE A 549 15.16 -18.68 -15.77
CA PHE A 549 15.98 -19.29 -14.73
C PHE A 549 17.46 -18.91 -14.85
N LYS A 550 18.00 -18.87 -16.08
CA LYS A 550 19.37 -18.37 -16.29
C LYS A 550 19.52 -16.91 -15.89
N THR A 551 18.54 -16.06 -16.17
CA THR A 551 18.55 -14.65 -15.70
C THR A 551 18.50 -14.57 -14.19
N ALA A 552 17.67 -15.40 -13.53
CA ALA A 552 17.64 -15.48 -12.06
C ALA A 552 19.03 -15.88 -11.50
N LEU A 553 19.66 -16.91 -12.08
CA LEU A 553 20.98 -17.39 -11.68
C LEU A 553 22.14 -16.45 -12.04
N GLN A 554 21.94 -15.50 -12.96
CA GLN A 554 22.88 -14.40 -13.20
C GLN A 554 22.82 -13.34 -12.11
N MET A 555 21.66 -13.19 -11.46
CA MET A 555 21.46 -12.25 -10.35
C MET A 555 21.86 -12.86 -9.01
N ASP A 556 21.55 -14.15 -8.81
CA ASP A 556 21.93 -14.93 -7.65
C ASP A 556 22.31 -16.35 -8.08
N ALA A 557 23.62 -16.61 -8.16
CA ALA A 557 24.16 -17.88 -8.64
C ALA A 557 23.94 -19.05 -7.64
N ASP A 558 23.67 -18.73 -6.38
CA ASP A 558 23.58 -19.68 -5.28
C ASP A 558 22.13 -19.85 -4.79
N LEU A 559 21.16 -19.68 -5.70
CA LEU A 559 19.73 -19.90 -5.47
C LEU A 559 19.34 -21.38 -5.78
N PRO A 560 19.18 -22.25 -4.76
CA PRO A 560 18.94 -23.69 -4.97
C PRO A 560 17.67 -23.96 -5.78
N GLU A 561 16.57 -23.28 -5.45
CA GLU A 561 15.27 -23.46 -6.10
C GLU A 561 15.33 -23.10 -7.59
N ALA A 562 16.16 -22.13 -7.98
CA ALA A 562 16.33 -21.77 -9.39
C ALA A 562 17.10 -22.87 -10.15
N HIS A 563 18.11 -23.49 -9.55
CA HIS A 563 18.80 -24.66 -10.13
C HIS A 563 17.87 -25.86 -10.26
N PHE A 564 17.08 -26.17 -9.22
CA PHE A 564 16.07 -27.23 -9.27
C PHE A 564 15.06 -27.01 -10.40
N ASN A 565 14.47 -25.81 -10.47
CA ASN A 565 13.47 -25.50 -11.46
C ASN A 565 14.06 -25.43 -12.89
N LEU A 566 15.32 -24.99 -13.03
CA LEU A 566 16.08 -25.07 -14.28
C LEU A 566 16.29 -26.52 -14.72
N GLY A 567 16.69 -27.40 -13.80
CA GLY A 567 16.83 -28.83 -14.05
C GLY A 567 15.54 -29.45 -14.58
N ARG A 568 14.40 -29.11 -13.95
CA ARG A 568 13.09 -29.57 -14.40
C ARG A 568 12.74 -29.09 -15.80
N ALA A 569 12.98 -27.81 -16.10
CA ALA A 569 12.73 -27.26 -17.43
C ALA A 569 13.63 -27.90 -18.50
N LEU A 570 14.90 -28.18 -18.16
CA LEU A 570 15.86 -28.85 -19.05
C LEU A 570 15.45 -30.30 -19.34
N GLN A 571 15.07 -31.06 -18.31
CA GLN A 571 14.59 -32.43 -18.44
C GLN A 571 13.37 -32.49 -19.36
N LEU A 572 12.36 -31.66 -19.10
CA LEU A 572 11.14 -31.60 -19.92
C LEU A 572 11.39 -31.10 -21.35
N SER A 573 12.48 -30.34 -21.57
CA SER A 573 12.92 -29.93 -22.91
C SER A 573 13.79 -30.98 -23.65
N GLY A 574 13.98 -32.17 -23.07
CA GLY A 574 14.78 -33.25 -23.68
C GLY A 574 16.30 -33.06 -23.55
N ARG A 575 16.77 -32.36 -22.51
CA ARG A 575 18.20 -32.17 -22.22
C ARG A 575 18.59 -32.75 -20.85
N PRO A 576 18.56 -34.08 -20.68
CA PRO A 576 18.81 -34.74 -19.40
C PRO A 576 20.21 -34.47 -18.83
N ASP A 577 21.25 -34.40 -19.67
CA ASP A 577 22.63 -34.15 -19.20
C ASP A 577 22.77 -32.82 -18.45
N LEU A 578 22.13 -31.77 -18.96
CA LEU A 578 22.13 -30.44 -18.33
C LEU A 578 21.19 -30.39 -17.13
N ALA A 579 20.11 -31.17 -17.15
CA ALA A 579 19.20 -31.30 -16.02
C ALA A 579 19.90 -31.92 -14.82
N LEU A 580 20.67 -32.99 -15.05
CA LEU A 580 21.48 -33.68 -14.04
C LEU A 580 22.42 -32.70 -13.32
N GLN A 581 23.17 -31.90 -14.07
CA GLN A 581 24.07 -30.87 -13.51
C GLN A 581 23.33 -29.85 -12.64
N SER A 582 22.15 -29.42 -13.10
CA SER A 582 21.34 -28.41 -12.38
C SER A 582 20.78 -28.99 -11.08
N TYR A 583 20.28 -30.22 -11.09
CA TYR A 583 19.80 -30.89 -9.88
C TYR A 583 20.91 -31.15 -8.87
N HIS A 584 22.09 -31.60 -9.30
CA HIS A 584 23.23 -31.73 -8.41
C HIS A 584 23.65 -30.39 -7.81
N ARG A 585 23.70 -29.31 -8.61
CA ARG A 585 24.02 -27.98 -8.07
C ARG A 585 22.98 -27.52 -7.05
N SER A 586 21.70 -27.80 -7.28
CA SER A 586 20.63 -27.50 -6.33
C SER A 586 20.85 -28.21 -4.99
N LEU A 587 21.09 -29.52 -5.00
CA LEU A 587 21.31 -30.29 -3.77
C LEU A 587 22.65 -29.98 -3.08
N LEU A 588 23.66 -29.58 -3.85
CA LEU A 588 24.92 -29.08 -3.28
C LEU A 588 24.71 -27.78 -2.49
N LEU A 589 23.84 -26.89 -2.98
CA LEU A 589 23.53 -25.63 -2.31
C LEU A 589 22.55 -25.83 -1.15
N ASN A 590 21.56 -26.72 -1.30
CA ASN A 590 20.61 -27.08 -0.26
C ASN A 590 20.32 -28.59 -0.28
N PRO A 591 21.03 -29.38 0.55
CA PRO A 591 20.79 -30.82 0.68
C PRO A 591 19.39 -31.16 1.23
N ASP A 592 18.73 -30.23 1.91
CA ASP A 592 17.40 -30.43 2.48
C ASP A 592 16.27 -30.14 1.49
N LEU A 593 16.58 -29.79 0.23
CA LEU A 593 15.58 -29.58 -0.82
C LEU A 593 15.05 -30.93 -1.33
N ILE A 594 14.21 -31.58 -0.52
CA ILE A 594 13.65 -32.93 -0.74
C ILE A 594 13.07 -33.10 -2.15
N ASP A 595 12.39 -32.07 -2.67
CA ASP A 595 11.75 -32.12 -3.98
C ASP A 595 12.73 -32.32 -5.17
N ALA A 596 14.03 -32.12 -4.98
CA ALA A 596 15.05 -32.29 -6.00
C ALA A 596 15.55 -33.73 -6.17
N TYR A 597 15.44 -34.58 -5.14
CA TYR A 597 16.00 -35.94 -5.17
C TYR A 597 15.30 -36.86 -6.18
N VAL A 598 13.97 -36.94 -6.13
CA VAL A 598 13.20 -37.83 -7.03
C VAL A 598 13.41 -37.46 -8.51
N PRO A 599 13.32 -36.19 -8.93
CA PRO A 599 13.62 -35.80 -10.31
C PRO A 599 15.06 -36.07 -10.74
N LEU A 600 16.04 -35.90 -9.83
CA LEU A 600 17.44 -36.25 -10.09
C LEU A 600 17.58 -37.75 -10.43
N ALA A 601 17.02 -38.62 -9.58
CA ALA A 601 17.04 -40.07 -9.80
C ALA A 601 16.33 -40.47 -11.10
N GLN A 602 15.20 -39.83 -11.42
CA GLN A 602 14.49 -40.06 -12.68
C GLN A 602 15.31 -39.69 -13.92
N VAL A 603 16.12 -38.63 -13.86
CA VAL A 603 17.04 -38.27 -14.94
C VAL A 603 18.14 -39.34 -15.10
N LEU A 604 18.70 -39.83 -13.98
CA LEU A 604 19.68 -40.92 -13.99
C LEU A 604 19.12 -42.20 -14.62
N GLU A 605 17.87 -42.58 -14.26
CA GLU A 605 17.16 -43.69 -14.89
C GLU A 605 16.99 -43.48 -16.41
N GLN A 606 16.60 -42.27 -16.84
CA GLN A 606 16.47 -41.92 -18.26
C GLN A 606 17.79 -42.02 -19.02
N MET A 607 18.92 -41.81 -18.34
CA MET A 607 20.27 -41.93 -18.89
C MET A 607 20.84 -43.36 -18.80
N GLY A 608 20.09 -44.32 -18.23
CA GLY A 608 20.54 -45.70 -18.04
C GLY A 608 21.47 -45.91 -16.84
N GLN A 609 21.66 -44.89 -16.00
CA GLN A 609 22.50 -44.94 -14.79
C GLN A 609 21.68 -45.45 -13.60
N VAL A 610 21.23 -46.71 -13.69
CA VAL A 610 20.27 -47.30 -12.74
C VAL A 610 20.84 -47.40 -11.32
N ALA A 611 22.12 -47.77 -11.17
CA ALA A 611 22.75 -47.87 -9.85
C ALA A 611 22.78 -46.51 -9.13
N ASP A 612 23.26 -45.47 -9.81
CA ASP A 612 23.30 -44.11 -9.26
C ASP A 612 21.88 -43.59 -8.93
N ALA A 613 20.88 -43.94 -9.74
CA ALA A 613 19.49 -43.58 -9.46
C ALA A 613 18.97 -44.22 -8.18
N MET A 614 19.31 -45.48 -7.92
CA MET A 614 18.93 -46.16 -6.68
C MET A 614 19.56 -45.48 -5.46
N ASP A 615 20.85 -45.14 -5.51
CA ASP A 615 21.54 -44.43 -4.43
C ASP A 615 20.84 -43.10 -4.10
N VAL A 616 20.45 -42.33 -5.12
CA VAL A 616 19.72 -41.06 -4.93
C VAL A 616 18.33 -41.28 -4.34
N TYR A 617 17.61 -42.32 -4.73
CA TYR A 617 16.32 -42.63 -4.12
C TYR A 617 16.45 -43.08 -2.65
N GLU A 618 17.51 -43.83 -2.31
CA GLU A 618 17.81 -44.21 -0.93
C GLU A 618 18.13 -42.98 -0.09
N GLU A 619 18.91 -42.04 -0.65
CA GLU A 619 19.17 -40.76 0.00
C GLU A 619 17.88 -39.95 0.21
N ALA A 620 16.99 -39.93 -0.79
CA ALA A 620 15.67 -39.29 -0.67
C ALA A 620 14.87 -39.84 0.52
N LEU A 621 14.87 -41.17 0.72
CA LEU A 621 14.20 -41.81 1.85
C LEU A 621 14.92 -41.61 3.18
N ARG A 622 16.24 -41.38 3.17
CA ARG A 622 16.97 -40.99 4.38
C ARG A 622 16.56 -39.59 4.85
N VAL A 623 16.39 -38.65 3.92
CA VAL A 623 15.97 -37.27 4.22
C VAL A 623 14.46 -37.20 4.52
N ASN A 624 13.65 -37.94 3.76
CA ASN A 624 12.20 -38.02 3.95
C ASN A 624 11.72 -39.49 3.92
N PRO A 625 11.66 -40.17 5.08
CA PRO A 625 11.27 -41.58 5.16
C PRO A 625 9.86 -41.91 4.65
N VAL A 626 9.01 -40.91 4.46
CA VAL A 626 7.63 -41.08 3.98
C VAL A 626 7.44 -40.67 2.52
N ASP A 627 8.51 -40.41 1.74
CA ASP A 627 8.37 -40.13 0.31
C ASP A 627 7.94 -41.39 -0.48
N ALA A 628 6.63 -41.49 -0.71
CA ALA A 628 6.04 -42.61 -1.43
C ALA A 628 6.55 -42.75 -2.88
N ARG A 629 7.00 -41.66 -3.53
CA ARG A 629 7.53 -41.73 -4.91
C ARG A 629 8.88 -42.42 -4.92
N ALA A 630 9.77 -42.06 -4.00
CA ALA A 630 11.09 -42.67 -3.87
C ALA A 630 10.98 -44.16 -3.50
N ALA A 631 10.12 -44.50 -2.52
CA ALA A 631 9.89 -45.88 -2.11
C ALA A 631 9.34 -46.75 -3.25
N ALA A 632 8.37 -46.24 -4.01
CA ALA A 632 7.81 -46.95 -5.15
C ALA A 632 8.84 -47.16 -6.27
N ALA A 633 9.68 -46.16 -6.55
CA ALA A 633 10.71 -46.27 -7.58
C ALA A 633 11.81 -47.28 -7.22
N LEU A 634 12.28 -47.31 -5.97
CA LEU A 634 13.23 -48.32 -5.50
C LEU A 634 12.68 -49.74 -5.57
N SER A 635 11.44 -49.93 -5.12
CA SER A 635 10.77 -51.23 -5.21
C SER A 635 10.68 -51.73 -6.66
N ARG A 636 10.32 -50.83 -7.59
CA ARG A 636 10.30 -51.11 -9.03
C ARG A 636 11.68 -51.52 -9.54
N LEU A 637 12.72 -50.72 -9.27
CA LEU A 637 14.08 -50.99 -9.76
C LEU A 637 14.65 -52.30 -9.22
N ASN A 638 14.49 -52.57 -7.92
CA ASN A 638 14.88 -53.83 -7.29
C ASN A 638 14.17 -55.04 -7.91
N ALA A 639 12.87 -54.93 -8.18
CA ALA A 639 12.13 -56.01 -8.84
C ALA A 639 12.62 -56.25 -10.28
N THR A 640 13.03 -55.19 -10.98
CA THR A 640 13.55 -55.29 -12.36
C THR A 640 14.92 -55.95 -12.38
N LEU A 641 15.78 -55.67 -11.40
CA LEU A 641 17.09 -56.29 -11.25
C LEU A 641 17.02 -57.73 -10.73
N ALA A 642 15.96 -58.09 -10.00
CA ALA A 642 15.71 -59.43 -9.51
C ALA A 642 14.96 -60.34 -10.51
N ALA A 643 14.49 -59.79 -11.63
CA ALA A 643 13.88 -60.58 -12.70
C ALA A 643 14.97 -61.37 -13.45
N PRO A 644 14.84 -62.70 -13.57
CA PRO A 644 15.87 -63.59 -14.08
C PRO A 644 16.19 -63.45 -15.57
#